data_AF-A0AAV4TTH7-F1
#
_entry.id   AF-A0AAV4TTH7-F1
#
_cell.length_a   1.000
_cell.length_b   1.000
_cell.length_c   1.000
_cell.angle_alpha   90.00
_cell.angle_beta   90.00
_cell.angle_gamma   90.00
#
_symmetry.space_group_name_H-M   'P 1'
#
loop_
_entity.id
_entity.type
_entity.pdbx_description
1 polymer ?
#
loop_
_entity_poly.entity_id
_entity_poly.type
_entity_poly.pdbx_seq_one_letter_code
_entity_poly.pdbx_strand_id
1 'polypeptide(L)'
;MEDVSVKPAMQVITTIRAVIIALAIQPAVLKKSATVLPASAFANQVYSGPSCDRCAPGYSGYPVCEECNCNEFGSKSEICDVSGRCQCLPNYSGLKCDQCSPGSYNFPDCNFCNCEPVGSIGVSCDNEGKCVCRDNFDSQKCDVCKEGFYNYPYCEECNCNPAGVLPTFLGCGSVTSGKLCECKDRVTGRICNECKPLYWNLKVSNPLGCEDCNCYSGGTVGGIAVCARTDGQCMCKPNVGSRECSQCVEGTYQLDDNDLFGCKDCGCDIGGSVNNVCDKKTGQCPCRPRITGRRCDRPLETHYFPTFFQHQFEIEDGRTPVGTQVRYGYDENVFPGFSWRGYAVFSDLQKEVLLDLYIDKPSLYQVFLYYLNFGGENVYGIITFTPETFGDIQQSYDMLFEVTNHPKFMKVSGRQGLVASPFVLNPGRWTVSIRVEKPLFLDYMVLLPQSYYEATLLQEDVSNPCTLNDDSEVCLLYRYPPFPLNAEIARGEVGYVLDGDERRNTITFDEQDVLSDLQTGRMALIGSEQDSLHLDYTISEPGPHIMIVTYHTPSKGHSARATVDVKSSEIQIEEGRITFYDCGYSFLCRAVVVDDQGEVATFNLESNYVNLLINVIDDYSDIAIDEVALFQQIFGIWITSSPKSLCIKRDGSCIESEYLPVPESTKIEFETGYNVYKKATVLPHGVTDSDIVLVNLKELDNVIDLQGTVSTPGLYAFIVHYYQPDHPTFEAQVIIQDDEMHEAVLPLPYCPSVSGCRTVVRAKDTHDTAFQINQNLSTEYQTTCK
;
A
#
# COMPACT_ATOMS: atom_id res chain seq x y z
N MET A 1 -44.70 -17.70 8.10
CA MET A 1 -43.45 -18.33 7.59
C MET A 1 -42.37 -17.33 7.89
N GLU A 2 -41.31 -17.76 8.56
CA GLU A 2 -40.25 -16.86 9.03
C GLU A 2 -39.33 -16.49 7.88
N ASP A 3 -38.99 -15.19 7.80
CA ASP A 3 -38.18 -14.62 6.75
C ASP A 3 -36.73 -14.53 7.25
N VAL A 4 -35.84 -15.35 6.69
CA VAL A 4 -34.44 -15.43 7.15
C VAL A 4 -33.58 -14.61 6.21
N SER A 5 -33.39 -13.33 6.58
CA SER A 5 -32.43 -12.46 5.92
C SER A 5 -31.01 -12.99 6.10
N VAL A 6 -30.45 -13.58 5.06
CA VAL A 6 -29.04 -13.99 5.02
C VAL A 6 -28.21 -12.78 4.59
N LYS A 7 -27.55 -12.12 5.55
CA LYS A 7 -26.49 -11.15 5.25
C LYS A 7 -25.36 -11.83 4.47
N PRO A 8 -24.80 -11.21 3.43
CA PRO A 8 -23.56 -11.69 2.82
C PRO A 8 -22.39 -11.44 3.79
N ALA A 9 -21.77 -12.51 4.30
CA ALA A 9 -20.45 -12.42 4.91
C ALA A 9 -19.41 -12.44 3.78
N MET A 10 -18.81 -11.28 3.49
CA MET A 10 -17.87 -11.12 2.38
C MET A 10 -16.42 -11.34 2.87
N GLN A 11 -15.65 -12.12 2.10
CA GLN A 11 -14.31 -12.57 2.51
C GLN A 11 -13.25 -11.56 2.08
N VAL A 12 -12.41 -11.12 3.01
CA VAL A 12 -11.10 -10.53 2.68
C VAL A 12 -10.29 -11.56 1.89
N ILE A 13 -9.50 -11.09 0.92
CA ILE A 13 -8.62 -11.88 0.06
C ILE A 13 -7.31 -11.10 -0.11
N THR A 14 -6.19 -11.66 0.35
CA THR A 14 -4.83 -11.10 0.14
C THR A 14 -3.89 -12.22 -0.28
N THR A 15 -2.88 -11.92 -1.10
CA THR A 15 -2.05 -12.96 -1.71
C THR A 15 -0.57 -12.61 -1.79
N ILE A 16 0.30 -13.53 -1.38
CA ILE A 16 1.71 -13.27 -0.99
C ILE A 16 2.65 -14.43 -1.44
N ARG A 17 3.97 -14.17 -1.59
CA ARG A 17 5.10 -15.04 -2.00
C ARG A 17 6.42 -14.49 -1.40
N ALA A 18 7.43 -15.25 -0.94
CA ALA A 18 8.62 -14.65 -0.24
C ALA A 18 9.99 -15.36 -0.38
N VAL A 19 11.01 -14.75 0.23
CA VAL A 19 12.43 -15.15 0.35
C VAL A 19 12.87 -14.94 1.81
N ILE A 20 13.41 -15.97 2.49
CA ILE A 20 13.57 -15.96 3.97
C ILE A 20 14.79 -16.74 4.51
N ILE A 21 15.40 -16.23 5.59
CA ILE A 21 16.56 -16.73 6.37
C ILE A 21 16.29 -16.25 7.88
N ALA A 22 16.43 -16.99 9.03
CA ALA A 22 16.08 -16.62 10.48
C ALA A 22 16.98 -17.22 11.67
N LEU A 23 17.22 -16.63 12.90
CA LEU A 23 17.72 -17.29 14.20
C LEU A 23 18.12 -16.48 15.51
N ALA A 24 17.75 -16.97 16.75
CA ALA A 24 18.38 -16.73 18.11
C ALA A 24 17.81 -17.65 19.30
N ILE A 25 17.29 -17.23 20.51
CA ILE A 25 16.46 -18.06 21.50
C ILE A 25 15.77 -17.37 22.77
N GLN A 26 14.68 -17.93 23.38
CA GLN A 26 13.70 -17.34 24.39
C GLN A 26 13.64 -17.82 25.94
N PRO A 27 12.52 -18.35 26.61
CA PRO A 27 11.87 -17.77 27.85
C PRO A 27 11.36 -18.75 29.00
N ALA A 28 10.45 -18.36 29.96
CA ALA A 28 9.46 -19.23 30.74
C ALA A 28 8.46 -18.53 31.77
N VAL A 29 7.39 -19.21 32.30
CA VAL A 29 6.12 -18.66 32.94
C VAL A 29 5.40 -19.60 34.00
N LEU A 30 4.47 -19.16 34.92
CA LEU A 30 3.15 -19.85 35.36
C LEU A 30 2.24 -19.23 36.52
N LYS A 31 1.10 -19.88 36.96
CA LYS A 31 -0.17 -19.30 37.60
C LYS A 31 -1.02 -20.18 38.62
N LYS A 32 -1.94 -19.54 39.44
CA LYS A 32 -3.31 -19.96 39.99
C LYS A 32 -3.47 -21.10 41.08
N SER A 33 -4.57 -21.39 41.85
CA SER A 33 -5.94 -20.84 42.23
C SER A 33 -6.58 -21.55 43.51
N ALA A 34 -7.81 -21.23 44.03
CA ALA A 34 -8.50 -21.84 45.24
C ALA A 34 -10.09 -21.95 45.22
N THR A 35 -10.76 -22.71 46.16
CA THR A 35 -12.26 -22.87 46.31
C THR A 35 -12.83 -23.35 47.71
N VAL A 36 -14.17 -23.63 47.87
CA VAL A 36 -15.03 -23.63 49.12
C VAL A 36 -16.18 -24.72 49.14
N LEU A 37 -16.92 -24.96 50.28
CA LEU A 37 -18.37 -25.38 50.50
C LEU A 37 -18.62 -26.51 51.59
N PRO A 38 -19.87 -27.00 51.94
CA PRO A 38 -21.03 -26.34 52.61
C PRO A 38 -21.65 -27.15 53.82
N ALA A 39 -22.99 -27.12 54.09
CA ALA A 39 -23.69 -27.57 55.33
C ALA A 39 -25.08 -28.26 55.14
N SER A 40 -25.71 -28.82 56.20
CA SER A 40 -27.19 -29.11 56.27
C SER A 40 -27.80 -29.48 57.66
N ALA A 41 -29.12 -29.30 57.78
CA ALA A 41 -30.08 -29.30 58.92
C ALA A 41 -30.43 -30.67 59.63
N PHE A 42 -31.64 -30.74 60.24
CA PHE A 42 -32.39 -31.88 60.85
C PHE A 42 -32.28 -32.12 62.39
N ALA A 43 -33.46 -32.33 63.06
CA ALA A 43 -33.90 -31.40 64.14
C ALA A 43 -35.36 -31.66 64.75
N ASN A 44 -35.99 -30.81 65.65
CA ASN A 44 -37.33 -31.02 66.35
C ASN A 44 -38.25 -29.77 66.80
N GLN A 45 -39.61 -29.91 66.84
CA GLN A 45 -40.71 -29.23 67.64
C GLN A 45 -41.43 -27.83 67.45
N VAL A 46 -41.77 -27.25 66.28
CA VAL A 46 -42.97 -26.32 66.17
C VAL A 46 -43.82 -26.49 64.89
N TYR A 47 -44.38 -27.69 64.73
CA TYR A 47 -44.87 -28.18 63.44
C TYR A 47 -46.32 -27.83 63.09
N SER A 48 -46.58 -27.79 61.77
CA SER A 48 -47.84 -27.52 61.08
C SER A 48 -47.91 -28.35 59.79
N GLY A 49 -49.05 -28.27 59.10
CA GLY A 49 -49.44 -29.21 58.04
C GLY A 49 -50.06 -30.50 58.62
N PRO A 50 -50.91 -31.21 57.85
CA PRO A 50 -51.70 -32.34 58.35
C PRO A 50 -50.86 -33.60 58.66
N SER A 51 -49.59 -33.64 58.24
CA SER A 51 -48.63 -34.68 58.63
C SER A 51 -47.56 -34.17 59.61
N CYS A 52 -47.76 -32.97 60.17
CA CYS A 52 -46.74 -32.20 60.90
C CYS A 52 -45.45 -31.99 60.06
N ASP A 53 -45.57 -31.97 58.73
CA ASP A 53 -44.49 -32.04 57.73
C ASP A 53 -43.81 -30.69 57.44
N ARG A 54 -44.24 -29.60 58.10
CA ARG A 54 -43.80 -28.22 57.82
C ARG A 54 -43.80 -27.38 59.08
N CYS A 55 -43.11 -26.26 59.06
CA CYS A 55 -43.20 -25.32 60.17
C CYS A 55 -44.50 -24.52 60.21
N ALA A 56 -44.89 -24.05 61.41
CA ALA A 56 -46.02 -23.16 61.61
C ALA A 56 -45.74 -21.71 61.14
N PRO A 57 -46.77 -20.88 60.90
CA PRO A 57 -46.57 -19.45 60.63
C PRO A 57 -45.86 -18.77 61.80
N GLY A 58 -44.87 -17.92 61.53
CA GLY A 58 -44.01 -17.32 62.55
C GLY A 58 -42.82 -18.19 62.97
N TYR A 59 -42.63 -19.34 62.31
CA TYR A 59 -41.67 -20.36 62.70
C TYR A 59 -41.10 -21.16 61.49
N SER A 60 -39.93 -21.79 61.60
CA SER A 60 -39.17 -22.27 60.41
C SER A 60 -38.09 -23.34 60.63
N GLY A 61 -37.76 -24.13 59.59
CA GLY A 61 -36.57 -25.00 59.57
C GLY A 61 -36.77 -26.53 59.61
N TYR A 62 -37.90 -27.07 59.09
CA TYR A 62 -38.30 -28.50 59.22
C TYR A 62 -37.09 -29.49 59.23
N PRO A 63 -36.88 -30.30 60.29
CA PRO A 63 -37.69 -30.48 61.50
C PRO A 63 -37.33 -29.77 62.85
N VAL A 64 -36.37 -28.82 63.03
CA VAL A 64 -36.44 -27.87 64.20
C VAL A 64 -37.25 -26.71 63.68
N CYS A 65 -38.16 -26.22 64.50
CA CYS A 65 -38.93 -25.06 64.12
C CYS A 65 -38.54 -23.88 64.99
N GLU A 66 -37.49 -23.18 64.57
CA GLU A 66 -37.06 -21.98 65.29
C GLU A 66 -38.01 -20.84 64.98
N GLU A 67 -38.31 -20.05 66.00
CA GLU A 67 -39.12 -18.86 65.88
C GLU A 67 -38.42 -17.87 64.95
N CYS A 68 -39.16 -17.36 63.96
CA CYS A 68 -38.57 -16.45 62.98
C CYS A 68 -37.89 -15.28 63.68
N ASN A 69 -38.50 -14.77 64.78
CA ASN A 69 -38.11 -13.54 65.46
C ASN A 69 -37.90 -12.40 64.44
N CYS A 70 -38.80 -12.27 63.47
CA CYS A 70 -38.74 -11.23 62.46
C CYS A 70 -38.76 -9.86 63.15
N ASN A 71 -37.78 -9.02 62.86
CA ASN A 71 -37.62 -7.75 63.54
C ASN A 71 -38.76 -6.79 63.15
N GLU A 72 -39.46 -6.24 64.15
CA GLU A 72 -40.61 -5.35 64.00
C GLU A 72 -40.34 -4.12 63.12
N PHE A 73 -39.11 -3.59 63.15
CA PHE A 73 -38.73 -2.41 62.35
C PHE A 73 -38.39 -2.74 60.90
N GLY A 74 -37.83 -3.93 60.63
CA GLY A 74 -37.31 -4.31 59.31
C GLY A 74 -38.19 -5.28 58.51
N SER A 75 -39.24 -5.83 59.12
CA SER A 75 -40.07 -6.89 58.53
C SER A 75 -41.48 -6.41 58.18
N LYS A 76 -42.05 -6.92 57.09
CA LYS A 76 -43.46 -6.67 56.72
C LYS A 76 -44.46 -7.44 57.59
N SER A 77 -44.01 -8.51 58.24
CA SER A 77 -44.79 -9.32 59.18
C SER A 77 -43.86 -10.23 60.01
N GLU A 78 -44.41 -10.81 61.07
CA GLU A 78 -43.74 -11.81 61.92
C GLU A 78 -43.55 -13.18 61.24
N ILE A 79 -44.06 -13.36 60.01
CA ILE A 79 -44.13 -14.65 59.32
C ILE A 79 -43.00 -14.77 58.29
N CYS A 80 -42.03 -15.63 58.58
CA CYS A 80 -40.99 -16.03 57.63
C CYS A 80 -41.39 -17.22 56.74
N ASP A 81 -40.58 -17.49 55.72
CA ASP A 81 -40.72 -18.66 54.86
C ASP A 81 -40.22 -19.97 55.53
N VAL A 82 -40.38 -21.09 54.81
CA VAL A 82 -39.98 -22.43 55.30
C VAL A 82 -38.49 -22.58 55.64
N SER A 83 -37.64 -21.66 55.16
CA SER A 83 -36.19 -21.63 55.40
C SER A 83 -35.76 -20.70 56.55
N GLY A 84 -36.70 -19.96 57.15
CA GLY A 84 -36.41 -19.01 58.23
C GLY A 84 -36.17 -17.59 57.79
N ARG A 85 -36.53 -17.23 56.55
CA ARG A 85 -36.32 -15.89 56.00
C ARG A 85 -37.58 -15.04 56.09
N CYS A 86 -37.52 -14.01 56.91
CA CYS A 86 -38.56 -12.99 57.08
C CYS A 86 -38.74 -12.14 55.80
N GLN A 87 -39.95 -11.61 55.58
CA GLN A 87 -40.21 -10.74 54.44
C GLN A 87 -39.80 -9.30 54.74
N CYS A 88 -38.56 -8.95 54.40
CA CYS A 88 -38.02 -7.64 54.72
C CYS A 88 -38.71 -6.49 53.98
N LEU A 89 -38.72 -5.33 54.64
CA LEU A 89 -38.99 -4.03 54.03
C LEU A 89 -37.83 -3.64 53.10
N PRO A 90 -38.03 -2.70 52.15
CA PRO A 90 -36.93 -2.13 51.38
C PRO A 90 -35.84 -1.58 52.32
N ASN A 91 -34.58 -1.77 51.96
CA ASN A 91 -33.37 -1.41 52.72
C ASN A 91 -33.00 -2.35 53.90
N TYR A 92 -33.77 -3.41 54.18
CA TYR A 92 -33.50 -4.37 55.25
C TYR A 92 -33.10 -5.76 54.71
N SER A 93 -32.24 -6.47 55.44
CA SER A 93 -31.80 -7.84 55.13
C SER A 93 -31.38 -8.64 56.37
N GLY A 94 -30.71 -9.77 56.18
CA GLY A 94 -30.59 -10.83 57.18
C GLY A 94 -31.76 -11.82 57.10
N LEU A 95 -31.67 -12.95 57.83
CA LEU A 95 -32.79 -13.90 57.89
C LEU A 95 -33.97 -13.33 58.69
N LYS A 96 -33.71 -12.45 59.66
CA LYS A 96 -34.71 -11.89 60.56
C LYS A 96 -35.05 -10.42 60.27
N CYS A 97 -34.55 -9.87 59.14
CA CYS A 97 -34.64 -8.45 58.80
C CYS A 97 -34.10 -7.51 59.91
N ASP A 98 -33.16 -8.04 60.68
CA ASP A 98 -32.48 -7.45 61.83
C ASP A 98 -31.24 -6.62 61.44
N GLN A 99 -30.99 -6.48 60.14
CA GLN A 99 -29.82 -5.85 59.54
C GLN A 99 -30.28 -5.02 58.33
N CYS A 100 -29.46 -4.08 57.87
CA CYS A 100 -29.73 -3.39 56.62
C CYS A 100 -29.36 -4.26 55.40
N SER A 101 -29.85 -3.93 54.20
CA SER A 101 -29.43 -4.57 52.96
C SER A 101 -28.08 -4.04 52.47
N PRO A 102 -27.31 -4.80 51.66
CA PRO A 102 -26.15 -4.27 50.96
C PRO A 102 -26.49 -2.95 50.25
N GLY A 103 -25.72 -1.90 50.50
CA GLY A 103 -26.05 -0.53 50.09
C GLY A 103 -26.92 0.28 51.07
N SER A 104 -27.12 -0.17 52.30
CA SER A 104 -27.80 0.58 53.37
C SER A 104 -27.18 0.33 54.76
N TYR A 105 -27.31 1.30 55.68
CA TYR A 105 -26.62 1.34 56.97
C TYR A 105 -27.44 2.01 58.08
N ASN A 106 -26.97 1.94 59.34
CA ASN A 106 -27.64 2.45 60.55
C ASN A 106 -29.03 1.81 60.77
N PHE A 107 -29.04 0.55 61.21
CA PHE A 107 -30.25 -0.11 61.72
C PHE A 107 -30.66 0.54 63.06
N PRO A 108 -31.95 0.85 63.32
CA PRO A 108 -33.15 0.39 62.62
C PRO A 108 -33.62 1.27 61.44
N ASP A 109 -32.99 2.41 61.15
CA ASP A 109 -33.49 3.36 60.13
C ASP A 109 -33.09 3.00 58.68
N CYS A 110 -32.02 2.23 58.50
CA CYS A 110 -31.51 1.70 57.23
C CYS A 110 -31.47 2.69 56.05
N ASN A 111 -30.66 3.74 56.23
CA ASN A 111 -30.38 4.77 55.23
C ASN A 111 -29.52 4.21 54.07
N PHE A 112 -29.74 4.69 52.84
CA PHE A 112 -28.91 4.30 51.69
C PHE A 112 -27.47 4.84 51.80
N CYS A 113 -26.48 4.00 51.46
CA CYS A 113 -25.06 4.40 51.39
C CYS A 113 -24.80 5.48 50.33
N ASN A 114 -25.44 5.36 49.15
CA ASN A 114 -25.21 6.23 47.99
C ASN A 114 -23.73 6.31 47.57
N CYS A 115 -23.03 5.18 47.54
CA CYS A 115 -21.66 5.06 47.03
C CYS A 115 -21.62 5.29 45.52
N GLU A 116 -20.62 6.04 45.05
CA GLU A 116 -20.37 6.34 43.65
C GLU A 116 -19.79 5.11 42.92
N PRO A 117 -20.53 4.47 41.98
CA PRO A 117 -20.12 3.21 41.37
C PRO A 117 -18.76 3.23 40.64
N VAL A 118 -18.31 4.38 40.14
CA VAL A 118 -16.99 4.50 39.51
C VAL A 118 -15.86 4.46 40.56
N GLY A 119 -16.03 5.17 41.68
CA GLY A 119 -15.01 5.33 42.71
C GLY A 119 -15.02 4.27 43.82
N SER A 120 -16.14 3.57 44.04
CA SER A 120 -16.27 2.62 45.15
C SER A 120 -15.95 1.16 44.78
N ILE A 121 -15.70 0.34 45.80
CA ILE A 121 -15.55 -1.12 45.72
C ILE A 121 -16.91 -1.75 46.08
N GLY A 122 -17.85 -1.66 45.15
CA GLY A 122 -19.25 -2.08 45.35
C GLY A 122 -20.10 -1.03 46.07
N VAL A 123 -21.34 -1.39 46.40
CA VAL A 123 -22.36 -0.42 46.86
C VAL A 123 -22.46 -0.26 48.39
N SER A 124 -21.76 -1.08 49.17
CA SER A 124 -21.87 -1.12 50.63
C SER A 124 -20.95 -0.11 51.33
N CYS A 125 -21.37 0.29 52.54
CA CYS A 125 -20.68 1.21 53.44
C CYS A 125 -20.62 0.65 54.87
N ASP A 126 -19.88 1.31 55.76
CA ASP A 126 -19.87 1.03 57.20
C ASP A 126 -21.11 1.57 57.94
N ASN A 127 -21.16 1.40 59.27
CA ASN A 127 -22.32 1.79 60.10
C ASN A 127 -22.48 3.32 60.21
N GLU A 128 -21.46 4.06 59.83
CA GLU A 128 -21.39 5.52 59.79
C GLU A 128 -21.72 6.06 58.39
N GLY A 129 -21.95 5.17 57.42
CA GLY A 129 -22.36 5.50 56.06
C GLY A 129 -21.20 5.83 55.12
N LYS A 130 -19.97 5.40 55.43
CA LYS A 130 -18.79 5.61 54.60
C LYS A 130 -18.51 4.40 53.69
N CYS A 131 -18.40 4.68 52.40
CA CYS A 131 -18.12 3.72 51.34
C CYS A 131 -16.65 3.29 51.33
N VAL A 132 -16.39 2.07 50.85
CA VAL A 132 -15.02 1.59 50.58
C VAL A 132 -14.59 2.10 49.21
N CYS A 133 -13.62 3.00 49.16
CA CYS A 133 -13.13 3.60 47.91
C CYS A 133 -11.99 2.79 47.28
N ARG A 134 -11.87 2.90 45.95
CA ARG A 134 -10.71 2.45 45.18
C ARG A 134 -9.50 3.34 45.46
N ASP A 135 -8.30 2.86 45.15
CA ASP A 135 -7.05 3.47 45.64
C ASP A 135 -6.85 4.96 45.31
N ASN A 136 -7.44 5.46 44.21
CA ASN A 136 -7.33 6.85 43.73
C ASN A 136 -8.51 7.74 44.14
N PHE A 137 -9.50 7.21 44.86
CA PHE A 137 -10.75 7.90 45.23
C PHE A 137 -10.86 8.06 46.75
N ASP A 138 -11.57 9.09 47.19
CA ASP A 138 -11.76 9.47 48.60
C ASP A 138 -13.13 10.13 48.80
N SER A 139 -13.39 10.68 49.99
CA SER A 139 -14.68 11.10 50.57
C SER A 139 -15.49 9.97 51.23
N GLN A 140 -16.65 10.33 51.78
CA GLN A 140 -17.61 9.38 52.33
C GLN A 140 -18.28 8.52 51.24
N LYS A 141 -18.38 9.00 50.00
CA LYS A 141 -19.11 8.35 48.90
C LYS A 141 -18.22 7.82 47.78
N CYS A 142 -16.94 8.17 47.77
CA CYS A 142 -16.00 7.93 46.67
C CYS A 142 -16.29 8.78 45.41
N ASP A 143 -16.96 9.93 45.58
CA ASP A 143 -17.28 10.91 44.52
C ASP A 143 -16.22 12.03 44.36
N VAL A 144 -15.07 11.90 45.03
CA VAL A 144 -13.95 12.84 44.99
C VAL A 144 -12.64 12.09 44.71
N CYS A 145 -11.73 12.66 43.91
CA CYS A 145 -10.40 12.11 43.75
C CYS A 145 -9.55 12.34 45.02
N LYS A 146 -8.74 11.34 45.37
CA LYS A 146 -7.82 11.38 46.50
C LYS A 146 -6.70 12.40 46.27
N GLU A 147 -6.10 12.89 47.35
CA GLU A 147 -4.96 13.81 47.26
C GLU A 147 -3.84 13.26 46.34
N GLY A 148 -3.41 14.07 45.37
CA GLY A 148 -2.47 13.68 44.31
C GLY A 148 -3.11 13.19 43.00
N PHE A 149 -4.42 12.90 42.99
CA PHE A 149 -5.18 12.45 41.82
C PHE A 149 -6.20 13.50 41.36
N TYR A 150 -6.45 13.55 40.06
CA TYR A 150 -7.20 14.63 39.41
C TYR A 150 -8.16 14.12 38.34
N ASN A 151 -9.02 15.00 37.82
CA ASN A 151 -9.94 14.71 36.72
C ASN A 151 -10.94 13.55 37.00
N TYR A 152 -11.81 13.75 38.01
CA TYR A 152 -13.00 12.92 38.22
C TYR A 152 -13.85 12.88 36.92
N PRO A 153 -14.37 11.72 36.48
CA PRO A 153 -14.48 10.44 37.19
C PRO A 153 -13.30 9.47 36.99
N TYR A 154 -12.19 9.90 36.38
CA TYR A 154 -11.05 9.02 36.10
C TYR A 154 -10.04 8.93 37.25
N CYS A 155 -9.84 10.03 37.99
CA CYS A 155 -8.92 10.12 39.14
C CYS A 155 -7.52 9.58 38.82
N GLU A 156 -6.84 10.27 37.92
CA GLU A 156 -5.51 9.92 37.38
C GLU A 156 -4.39 10.80 37.97
N GLU A 157 -3.15 10.33 37.89
CA GLU A 157 -1.97 11.09 38.31
C GLU A 157 -1.69 12.27 37.36
N CYS A 158 -1.07 13.34 37.86
CA CYS A 158 -0.74 14.52 37.06
C CYS A 158 0.49 14.27 36.15
N ASN A 159 0.24 13.68 34.98
CA ASN A 159 1.24 13.21 34.02
C ASN A 159 1.40 14.10 32.76
N CYS A 160 1.06 15.40 32.87
CA CYS A 160 1.16 16.35 31.77
C CYS A 160 2.59 16.48 31.20
N ASN A 161 2.72 16.50 29.87
CA ASN A 161 3.99 16.67 29.18
C ASN A 161 4.54 18.11 29.41
N PRO A 162 5.74 18.28 30.01
CA PRO A 162 6.31 19.60 30.31
C PRO A 162 6.67 20.42 29.06
N ALA A 163 6.74 19.79 27.87
CA ALA A 163 6.92 20.51 26.62
C ALA A 163 5.64 21.22 26.16
N GLY A 164 4.48 20.70 26.53
CA GLY A 164 3.18 21.08 25.97
C GLY A 164 2.25 21.87 26.87
N VAL A 165 2.49 21.92 28.19
CA VAL A 165 1.70 22.76 29.12
C VAL A 165 2.11 24.24 29.10
N LEU A 166 1.16 25.12 29.44
CA LEU A 166 1.43 26.55 29.62
C LEU A 166 2.47 26.80 30.73
N PRO A 167 3.39 27.78 30.58
CA PRO A 167 4.34 28.16 31.65
C PRO A 167 3.67 28.66 32.94
N THR A 168 2.39 29.03 32.88
CA THR A 168 1.56 29.48 34.01
C THR A 168 0.70 28.38 34.63
N PHE A 169 0.77 27.15 34.11
CA PHE A 169 -0.04 26.02 34.58
C PHE A 169 0.30 25.68 36.04
N LEU A 170 -0.69 25.81 36.93
CA LEU A 170 -0.53 25.62 38.37
C LEU A 170 -0.62 24.14 38.81
N GLY A 171 -0.72 23.21 37.85
CA GLY A 171 -0.89 21.78 38.07
C GLY A 171 -2.34 21.31 37.91
N CYS A 172 -2.53 19.99 37.83
CA CYS A 172 -3.80 19.36 37.46
C CYS A 172 -4.99 19.63 38.41
N GLY A 173 -4.78 20.34 39.52
CA GLY A 173 -5.83 20.79 40.43
C GLY A 173 -6.46 22.14 40.09
N SER A 174 -5.91 22.92 39.14
CA SER A 174 -6.47 24.23 38.76
C SER A 174 -7.49 24.20 37.61
N VAL A 175 -7.68 23.03 36.98
CA VAL A 175 -8.46 22.89 35.75
C VAL A 175 -9.94 22.55 36.00
N THR A 176 -10.78 22.87 35.02
CA THR A 176 -12.20 22.46 35.00
C THR A 176 -12.33 20.93 34.88
N SER A 177 -13.28 20.34 35.60
CA SER A 177 -13.63 18.92 35.51
C SER A 177 -13.77 18.44 34.06
N GLY A 178 -13.22 17.26 33.75
CA GLY A 178 -13.12 16.73 32.39
C GLY A 178 -11.82 17.08 31.66
N LYS A 179 -10.99 17.99 32.21
CA LYS A 179 -9.62 18.25 31.75
C LYS A 179 -8.61 17.82 32.82
N LEU A 180 -7.38 17.56 32.38
CA LEU A 180 -6.24 17.26 33.24
C LEU A 180 -5.14 18.35 33.17
N CYS A 181 -4.88 18.85 31.96
CA CYS A 181 -3.75 19.73 31.66
C CYS A 181 -4.18 20.99 30.88
N GLU A 182 -3.48 22.11 31.05
CA GLU A 182 -3.65 23.31 30.23
C GLU A 182 -2.55 23.38 29.16
N CYS A 183 -2.91 23.04 27.94
CA CYS A 183 -1.96 22.98 26.82
C CYS A 183 -1.67 24.36 26.22
N LYS A 184 -0.45 24.54 25.69
CA LYS A 184 -0.07 25.67 24.83
C LYS A 184 -0.90 25.69 23.55
N ASP A 185 -1.02 26.86 22.92
CA ASP A 185 -1.98 27.14 21.85
C ASP A 185 -1.96 26.16 20.67
N ARG A 186 -0.79 25.60 20.30
CA ARG A 186 -0.63 24.66 19.17
C ARG A 186 -0.55 23.18 19.60
N VAL A 187 -0.90 22.89 20.86
CA VAL A 187 -0.75 21.58 21.50
C VAL A 187 -2.13 20.99 21.85
N THR A 188 -2.24 19.67 21.80
CA THR A 188 -3.43 18.87 22.08
C THR A 188 -3.05 17.54 22.73
N GLY A 189 -4.03 16.64 22.87
CA GLY A 189 -3.92 15.40 23.63
C GLY A 189 -4.21 15.63 25.13
N ARG A 190 -4.75 14.61 25.81
CA ARG A 190 -5.17 14.69 27.22
C ARG A 190 -4.08 15.19 28.16
N ILE A 191 -2.83 14.85 27.83
CA ILE A 191 -1.62 15.18 28.61
C ILE A 191 -0.73 16.23 27.92
N CYS A 192 -1.24 16.95 26.91
CA CYS A 192 -0.51 17.93 26.11
C CYS A 192 0.75 17.36 25.41
N ASN A 193 0.70 16.10 24.97
CA ASN A 193 1.80 15.37 24.33
C ASN A 193 1.84 15.51 22.79
N GLU A 194 0.80 16.05 22.17
CA GLU A 194 0.64 16.05 20.72
C GLU A 194 0.57 17.47 20.16
N CYS A 195 1.09 17.70 18.96
CA CYS A 195 0.76 18.90 18.21
C CYS A 195 -0.66 18.81 17.65
N LYS A 196 -1.35 19.96 17.62
CA LYS A 196 -2.57 20.11 16.81
C LYS A 196 -2.26 19.85 15.32
N PRO A 197 -3.25 19.53 14.48
CA PRO A 197 -3.08 19.55 13.02
C PRO A 197 -2.49 20.90 12.56
N LEU A 198 -1.87 20.90 11.37
CA LEU A 198 -1.07 22.02 10.83
C LEU A 198 0.22 22.35 11.63
N TYR A 199 0.53 21.62 12.71
CA TYR A 199 1.74 21.82 13.52
C TYR A 199 2.48 20.51 13.85
N TRP A 200 3.79 20.63 14.11
CA TRP A 200 4.71 19.53 14.46
C TRP A 200 5.80 20.01 15.45
N ASN A 201 6.77 19.14 15.79
CA ASN A 201 7.98 19.53 16.55
C ASN A 201 7.73 20.10 17.97
N LEU A 202 7.01 19.36 18.82
CA LEU A 202 6.70 19.77 20.19
C LEU A 202 7.97 20.03 21.04
N LYS A 203 8.20 21.30 21.41
CA LYS A 203 9.40 21.75 22.14
C LYS A 203 9.06 22.54 23.41
N VAL A 204 9.75 22.24 24.51
CA VAL A 204 9.65 23.00 25.78
C VAL A 204 9.92 24.49 25.57
N SER A 205 10.95 24.82 24.78
CA SER A 205 11.40 26.18 24.49
C SER A 205 10.49 26.97 23.54
N ASN A 206 9.58 26.32 22.82
CA ASN A 206 8.60 27.00 21.98
C ASN A 206 7.44 27.48 22.87
N PRO A 207 7.13 28.78 22.94
CA PRO A 207 6.04 29.30 23.79
C PRO A 207 4.66 28.79 23.37
N LEU A 208 4.47 28.51 22.08
CA LEU A 208 3.23 27.94 21.52
C LEU A 208 3.27 26.39 21.48
N GLY A 209 4.41 25.79 21.81
CA GLY A 209 4.66 24.34 21.87
C GLY A 209 5.14 23.77 20.54
N CYS A 210 4.38 23.96 19.46
CA CYS A 210 4.65 23.37 18.15
C CYS A 210 4.95 24.40 17.04
N GLU A 211 5.68 23.95 16.02
CA GLU A 211 6.11 24.69 14.84
C GLU A 211 5.17 24.42 13.66
N ASP A 212 5.03 25.37 12.75
CA ASP A 212 4.11 25.30 11.60
C ASP A 212 4.54 24.25 10.58
N CYS A 213 3.57 23.56 9.97
CA CYS A 213 3.84 22.60 8.90
C CYS A 213 4.43 23.27 7.64
N ASN A 214 3.97 24.46 7.25
CA ASN A 214 4.42 25.19 6.05
C ASN A 214 4.37 24.36 4.74
N CYS A 215 3.36 23.52 4.58
CA CYS A 215 3.19 22.73 3.36
C CYS A 215 2.86 23.60 2.15
N TYR A 216 3.55 23.40 1.04
CA TYR A 216 3.27 24.07 -0.24
C TYR A 216 2.08 23.40 -0.93
N SER A 217 0.93 24.08 -0.94
CA SER A 217 -0.36 23.51 -1.40
C SER A 217 -0.36 23.01 -2.85
N GLY A 218 0.33 23.71 -3.76
CA GLY A 218 0.48 23.26 -5.15
C GLY A 218 1.30 21.97 -5.32
N GLY A 219 2.07 21.60 -4.30
CA GLY A 219 2.87 20.38 -4.25
C GLY A 219 2.31 19.29 -3.32
N THR A 220 1.23 19.54 -2.56
CA THR A 220 0.56 18.52 -1.74
C THR A 220 -0.65 17.91 -2.43
N VAL A 221 -0.95 16.65 -2.09
CA VAL A 221 -2.14 15.94 -2.55
C VAL A 221 -3.39 16.67 -2.01
N GLY A 222 -4.31 17.05 -2.91
CA GLY A 222 -5.54 17.76 -2.54
C GLY A 222 -5.34 19.16 -1.94
N GLY A 223 -4.12 19.71 -1.95
CA GLY A 223 -3.81 20.97 -1.25
C GLY A 223 -3.75 20.84 0.28
N ILE A 224 -3.74 19.62 0.83
CA ILE A 224 -3.73 19.35 2.27
C ILE A 224 -2.50 19.99 2.92
N ALA A 225 -2.72 20.81 3.94
CA ALA A 225 -1.70 21.58 4.67
C ALA A 225 -1.21 20.89 5.96
N VAL A 226 -1.81 19.75 6.31
CA VAL A 226 -1.41 18.93 7.46
C VAL A 226 -0.16 18.10 7.14
N CYS A 227 0.79 18.08 8.07
CA CYS A 227 2.02 17.30 8.00
C CYS A 227 2.10 16.24 9.12
N ALA A 228 2.99 15.27 8.95
CA ALA A 228 3.28 14.26 9.97
C ALA A 228 3.83 14.91 11.25
N ARG A 229 3.20 14.63 12.40
CA ARG A 229 3.51 15.27 13.69
C ARG A 229 4.92 14.99 14.22
N THR A 230 5.57 13.93 13.72
CA THR A 230 6.87 13.39 14.14
C THR A 230 8.06 14.14 13.56
N ASP A 231 8.06 14.38 12.25
CA ASP A 231 9.17 14.91 11.46
C ASP A 231 8.79 16.13 10.60
N GLY A 232 7.51 16.49 10.60
CA GLY A 232 6.96 17.60 9.83
C GLY A 232 6.76 17.30 8.35
N GLN A 233 6.86 16.05 7.88
CA GLN A 233 6.73 15.74 6.45
C GLN A 233 5.30 15.99 5.95
N CYS A 234 5.16 16.86 4.95
CA CYS A 234 3.91 17.16 4.26
C CYS A 234 3.55 16.05 3.24
N MET A 235 2.26 15.97 2.88
CA MET A 235 1.72 14.93 1.99
C MET A 235 1.91 15.27 0.51
N CYS A 236 3.11 15.04 -0.02
CA CYS A 236 3.49 15.48 -1.37
C CYS A 236 2.80 14.70 -2.51
N LYS A 237 2.56 15.40 -3.63
CA LYS A 237 2.22 14.78 -4.93
C LYS A 237 3.35 13.82 -5.37
N PRO A 238 3.05 12.75 -6.16
CA PRO A 238 4.00 11.66 -6.44
C PRO A 238 5.42 12.06 -6.88
N ASN A 239 5.58 13.08 -7.72
CA ASN A 239 6.87 13.50 -8.27
C ASN A 239 7.50 14.68 -7.50
N VAL A 240 6.96 14.99 -6.32
CA VAL A 240 7.30 16.12 -5.46
C VAL A 240 7.84 15.60 -4.12
N GLY A 241 8.86 16.26 -3.58
CA GLY A 241 9.50 15.91 -2.32
C GLY A 241 9.94 17.12 -1.52
N SER A 242 10.90 16.90 -0.62
CA SER A 242 11.22 17.76 0.54
C SER A 242 10.12 17.77 1.62
N ARG A 243 10.49 18.21 2.84
CA ARG A 243 9.58 18.30 3.99
C ARG A 243 8.30 19.09 3.68
N GLU A 244 8.43 20.14 2.88
CA GLU A 244 7.37 21.13 2.59
C GLU A 244 6.67 20.90 1.25
N CYS A 245 7.05 19.86 0.49
CA CYS A 245 6.55 19.60 -0.86
C CYS A 245 6.79 20.76 -1.86
N SER A 246 7.84 21.55 -1.64
CA SER A 246 8.16 22.75 -2.45
C SER A 246 9.23 22.50 -3.53
N GLN A 247 9.59 21.24 -3.79
CA GLN A 247 10.58 20.85 -4.79
C GLN A 247 10.24 19.52 -5.47
N CYS A 248 10.57 19.39 -6.74
CA CYS A 248 10.61 18.09 -7.44
C CYS A 248 11.58 17.11 -6.76
N VAL A 249 11.34 15.80 -6.93
CA VAL A 249 12.29 14.74 -6.55
C VAL A 249 13.53 14.75 -7.47
N GLU A 250 14.48 13.84 -7.25
CA GLU A 250 15.54 13.59 -8.24
C GLU A 250 14.94 12.78 -9.40
N GLY A 251 15.29 13.13 -10.65
CA GLY A 251 14.64 12.57 -11.84
C GLY A 251 13.45 13.38 -12.38
N THR A 252 13.00 14.44 -11.68
CA THR A 252 11.87 15.27 -12.15
C THR A 252 12.14 16.78 -12.06
N TYR A 253 11.41 17.56 -12.85
CA TYR A 253 11.55 19.02 -12.98
C TYR A 253 10.20 19.71 -13.20
N GLN A 254 10.21 21.05 -13.14
CA GLN A 254 9.05 21.92 -13.38
C GLN A 254 7.86 21.56 -12.47
N LEU A 255 7.94 22.01 -11.21
CA LEU A 255 6.82 21.98 -10.28
C LEU A 255 5.66 22.82 -10.86
N ASP A 256 4.52 22.17 -11.04
CA ASP A 256 3.32 22.68 -11.69
C ASP A 256 2.13 22.44 -10.75
N ASP A 257 1.54 23.52 -10.23
CA ASP A 257 0.47 23.44 -9.23
C ASP A 257 -0.78 22.74 -9.79
N ASN A 258 -0.99 22.77 -11.11
CA ASN A 258 -2.16 22.18 -11.79
C ASN A 258 -1.99 20.70 -12.13
N ASP A 259 -0.76 20.17 -12.12
CA ASP A 259 -0.44 18.78 -12.44
C ASP A 259 -0.73 17.86 -11.24
N LEU A 260 -1.46 16.76 -11.44
CA LEU A 260 -1.75 15.75 -10.42
C LEU A 260 -0.48 15.13 -9.82
N PHE A 261 0.54 14.91 -10.64
CA PHE A 261 1.85 14.35 -10.26
C PHE A 261 2.82 15.43 -9.75
N GLY A 262 2.57 16.69 -10.13
CA GLY A 262 3.26 17.89 -9.64
C GLY A 262 4.57 18.23 -10.35
N CYS A 263 5.40 17.25 -10.71
CA CYS A 263 6.60 17.48 -11.52
C CYS A 263 6.72 16.47 -12.66
N LYS A 264 7.36 16.87 -13.76
CA LYS A 264 7.47 16.11 -15.01
C LYS A 264 8.85 15.44 -15.10
N ASP A 265 8.95 14.29 -15.77
CA ASP A 265 10.20 13.52 -15.79
C ASP A 265 11.31 14.23 -16.61
N CYS A 266 12.54 14.16 -16.11
CA CYS A 266 13.72 14.64 -16.80
C CYS A 266 13.87 14.04 -18.21
N GLY A 267 13.61 12.75 -18.38
CA GLY A 267 13.73 12.00 -19.62
C GLY A 267 15.16 11.96 -20.14
N CYS A 268 16.16 11.85 -19.26
CA CYS A 268 17.56 11.87 -19.70
C CYS A 268 17.93 10.59 -20.44
N ASP A 269 18.53 10.74 -21.62
CA ASP A 269 19.00 9.64 -22.45
C ASP A 269 20.03 8.78 -21.68
N ILE A 270 19.76 7.49 -21.56
CA ILE A 270 20.54 6.54 -20.75
C ILE A 270 21.99 6.36 -21.26
N GLY A 271 22.23 6.57 -22.55
CA GLY A 271 23.57 6.57 -23.15
C GLY A 271 24.22 7.95 -23.19
N GLY A 272 23.44 9.00 -23.40
CA GLY A 272 23.90 10.37 -23.65
C GLY A 272 24.07 11.24 -22.41
N SER A 273 23.33 10.97 -21.34
CA SER A 273 23.44 11.63 -20.04
C SER A 273 24.43 10.93 -19.10
N VAL A 274 24.92 11.64 -18.09
CA VAL A 274 25.72 11.07 -16.99
C VAL A 274 24.83 10.30 -16.00
N ASN A 275 23.62 10.80 -15.74
CA ASN A 275 22.55 10.20 -14.94
C ASN A 275 21.21 10.91 -15.25
N ASN A 276 20.09 10.42 -14.70
CA ASN A 276 18.76 11.06 -14.86
C ASN A 276 18.53 12.29 -13.96
N VAL A 277 19.56 12.82 -13.27
CA VAL A 277 19.38 13.95 -12.33
C VAL A 277 19.56 15.28 -13.08
N CYS A 278 18.46 15.80 -13.62
CA CYS A 278 18.43 17.07 -14.34
C CYS A 278 18.20 18.30 -13.42
N ASP A 279 18.34 19.51 -13.98
CA ASP A 279 17.94 20.74 -13.28
C ASP A 279 16.43 20.78 -12.99
N LYS A 280 16.05 20.93 -11.72
CA LYS A 280 14.65 20.90 -11.24
C LYS A 280 13.73 21.98 -11.83
N LYS A 281 14.25 22.99 -12.54
CA LYS A 281 13.45 24.06 -13.19
C LYS A 281 13.45 23.96 -14.70
N THR A 282 14.59 23.70 -15.34
CA THR A 282 14.71 23.69 -16.82
C THR A 282 14.67 22.29 -17.42
N GLY A 283 14.72 21.25 -16.60
CA GLY A 283 14.75 19.86 -17.06
C GLY A 283 16.03 19.49 -17.80
N GLN A 284 17.11 20.26 -17.66
CA GLN A 284 18.35 20.04 -18.43
C GLN A 284 19.19 18.94 -17.79
N CYS A 285 19.36 17.85 -18.53
CA CYS A 285 20.16 16.69 -18.14
C CYS A 285 21.68 16.99 -18.22
N PRO A 286 22.51 16.34 -17.39
CA PRO A 286 23.96 16.47 -17.44
C PRO A 286 24.54 15.64 -18.59
N CYS A 287 24.78 16.25 -19.74
CA CYS A 287 25.21 15.54 -20.95
C CYS A 287 26.69 15.13 -20.92
N ARG A 288 26.99 13.96 -21.49
CA ARG A 288 28.36 13.49 -21.73
C ARG A 288 29.04 14.37 -22.79
N PRO A 289 30.39 14.38 -22.87
CA PRO A 289 31.11 15.17 -23.85
C PRO A 289 30.66 14.88 -25.29
N ARG A 290 30.40 15.95 -26.06
CA ARG A 290 29.94 15.95 -27.46
C ARG A 290 28.46 15.57 -27.68
N ILE A 291 27.66 15.57 -26.61
CA ILE A 291 26.21 15.30 -26.62
C ILE A 291 25.46 16.55 -26.11
N THR A 292 24.24 16.77 -26.59
CA THR A 292 23.45 18.00 -26.37
C THR A 292 21.93 17.75 -26.41
N GLY A 293 21.15 18.81 -26.22
CA GLY A 293 19.70 18.78 -26.05
C GLY A 293 19.27 18.67 -24.59
N ARG A 294 18.01 19.00 -24.28
CA ARG A 294 17.46 18.95 -22.91
C ARG A 294 17.69 17.58 -22.27
N ARG A 295 17.38 16.52 -23.04
CA ARG A 295 17.48 15.11 -22.66
C ARG A 295 18.87 14.49 -22.89
N CYS A 296 19.82 15.22 -23.48
CA CYS A 296 21.08 14.64 -24.00
C CYS A 296 20.86 13.59 -25.12
N ASP A 297 19.80 13.76 -25.89
CA ASP A 297 19.31 12.82 -26.92
C ASP A 297 19.92 13.03 -28.32
N ARG A 298 20.86 13.99 -28.47
CA ARG A 298 21.45 14.36 -29.76
C ARG A 298 22.96 14.57 -29.68
N PRO A 299 23.74 14.22 -30.72
CA PRO A 299 25.13 14.64 -30.82
C PRO A 299 25.23 16.15 -31.05
N LEU A 300 26.38 16.75 -30.71
CA LEU A 300 26.73 18.09 -31.21
C LEU A 300 26.80 18.12 -32.74
N GLU A 301 26.76 19.32 -33.32
CA GLU A 301 27.10 19.52 -34.74
C GLU A 301 28.44 18.87 -35.09
N THR A 302 28.53 18.34 -36.32
CA THR A 302 29.63 17.52 -36.85
C THR A 302 29.99 16.26 -36.05
N HIS A 303 29.11 15.79 -35.16
CA HIS A 303 29.25 14.52 -34.45
C HIS A 303 28.08 13.58 -34.79
N TYR A 304 28.27 12.28 -34.55
CA TYR A 304 27.26 11.24 -34.74
C TYR A 304 27.34 10.22 -33.61
N PHE A 305 26.23 9.56 -33.31
CA PHE A 305 26.27 8.33 -32.51
C PHE A 305 26.78 7.19 -33.39
N PRO A 306 27.81 6.43 -32.99
CA PRO A 306 28.24 5.27 -33.75
C PRO A 306 27.10 4.24 -33.80
N THR A 307 26.80 3.74 -34.99
CA THR A 307 25.86 2.64 -35.20
C THR A 307 26.51 1.32 -34.76
N PHE A 308 25.97 0.16 -35.17
CA PHE A 308 26.62 -1.13 -34.93
C PHE A 308 27.85 -1.39 -35.83
N PHE A 309 28.24 -0.45 -36.69
CA PHE A 309 29.27 -0.65 -37.73
C PHE A 309 30.65 -1.08 -37.20
N GLN A 310 31.09 -0.65 -36.01
CA GLN A 310 32.35 -1.16 -35.42
C GLN A 310 32.33 -2.65 -35.03
N HIS A 311 31.16 -3.31 -35.07
CA HIS A 311 31.01 -4.76 -34.89
C HIS A 311 30.77 -5.49 -36.21
N GLN A 312 30.73 -4.76 -37.34
CA GLN A 312 30.59 -5.29 -38.69
C GLN A 312 31.98 -5.47 -39.33
N PHE A 313 32.17 -6.60 -40.00
CA PHE A 313 33.42 -6.99 -40.66
C PHE A 313 33.10 -7.48 -42.08
N GLU A 314 33.45 -6.66 -43.05
CA GLU A 314 33.21 -6.90 -44.48
C GLU A 314 34.08 -8.08 -44.96
N ILE A 315 33.49 -9.11 -45.56
CA ILE A 315 34.17 -10.40 -45.75
C ILE A 315 35.15 -10.34 -46.93
N GLU A 316 34.96 -9.41 -47.86
CA GLU A 316 35.83 -9.17 -49.00
C GLU A 316 37.06 -8.29 -48.70
N ASP A 317 37.12 -7.64 -47.52
CA ASP A 317 38.37 -7.12 -46.95
C ASP A 317 39.25 -8.22 -46.32
N GLY A 318 38.78 -9.47 -46.29
CA GLY A 318 39.56 -10.64 -45.87
C GLY A 318 40.64 -11.10 -46.87
N ARG A 319 41.29 -12.22 -46.53
CA ARG A 319 42.32 -12.88 -47.34
C ARG A 319 42.07 -14.39 -47.48
N THR A 320 42.54 -14.99 -48.55
CA THR A 320 42.57 -16.46 -48.67
C THR A 320 43.63 -17.07 -47.73
N PRO A 321 43.59 -18.39 -47.46
CA PRO A 321 44.68 -19.09 -46.75
C PRO A 321 46.07 -18.97 -47.40
N VAL A 322 46.15 -18.56 -48.67
CA VAL A 322 47.41 -18.32 -49.40
C VAL A 322 47.86 -16.84 -49.31
N GLY A 323 47.07 -15.98 -48.64
CA GLY A 323 47.36 -14.56 -48.46
C GLY A 323 46.99 -13.67 -49.65
N THR A 324 46.19 -14.16 -50.60
CA THR A 324 45.64 -13.33 -51.68
C THR A 324 44.38 -12.60 -51.21
N GLN A 325 44.02 -11.49 -51.86
CA GLN A 325 42.71 -10.84 -51.68
C GLN A 325 41.56 -11.80 -51.99
N VAL A 326 40.41 -11.54 -51.36
CA VAL A 326 39.16 -12.27 -51.56
C VAL A 326 38.51 -11.89 -52.91
N ARG A 327 37.89 -12.87 -53.55
CA ARG A 327 37.02 -12.68 -54.73
C ARG A 327 35.63 -12.28 -54.28
N TYR A 328 35.10 -11.18 -54.82
CA TYR A 328 33.79 -10.66 -54.50
C TYR A 328 32.99 -10.26 -55.74
N GLY A 329 31.66 -10.15 -55.59
CA GLY A 329 30.74 -9.60 -56.57
C GLY A 329 30.13 -8.29 -56.05
N TYR A 330 29.58 -7.47 -56.95
CA TYR A 330 29.08 -6.12 -56.64
C TYR A 330 27.83 -5.77 -57.48
N ASP A 331 27.03 -6.78 -57.84
CA ASP A 331 25.82 -6.60 -58.64
C ASP A 331 24.58 -6.56 -57.74
N GLU A 332 23.97 -5.37 -57.63
CA GLU A 332 22.72 -5.10 -56.91
C GLU A 332 21.53 -5.96 -57.40
N ASN A 333 21.57 -6.46 -58.64
CA ASN A 333 20.53 -7.36 -59.16
C ASN A 333 20.70 -8.80 -58.67
N VAL A 334 21.88 -9.13 -58.14
CA VAL A 334 22.25 -10.46 -57.63
C VAL A 334 22.21 -10.50 -56.11
N PHE A 335 22.70 -9.46 -55.44
CA PHE A 335 22.66 -9.31 -53.97
C PHE A 335 22.21 -7.88 -53.65
N PRO A 336 20.88 -7.60 -53.62
CA PRO A 336 20.38 -6.25 -53.40
C PRO A 336 20.75 -5.73 -52.00
N GLY A 337 21.32 -4.53 -51.92
CA GLY A 337 21.70 -3.90 -50.66
C GLY A 337 22.94 -4.50 -49.99
N PHE A 338 23.92 -4.95 -50.79
CA PHE A 338 25.23 -5.33 -50.27
C PHE A 338 25.97 -4.14 -49.63
N SER A 339 26.93 -4.43 -48.75
CA SER A 339 27.68 -3.43 -48.00
C SER A 339 29.04 -3.08 -48.63
N TRP A 340 29.56 -1.91 -48.25
CA TRP A 340 30.90 -1.40 -48.58
C TRP A 340 31.29 -1.43 -50.07
N ARG A 341 31.86 -2.54 -50.56
CA ARG A 341 32.31 -2.71 -51.96
C ARG A 341 31.68 -3.89 -52.68
N GLY A 342 31.01 -4.80 -51.97
CA GLY A 342 30.50 -6.05 -52.53
C GLY A 342 30.69 -7.27 -51.63
N TYR A 343 30.01 -8.35 -52.00
CA TYR A 343 29.89 -9.59 -51.23
C TYR A 343 30.92 -10.64 -51.66
N ALA A 344 31.51 -11.36 -50.70
CA ALA A 344 32.45 -12.44 -50.98
C ALA A 344 31.78 -13.63 -51.69
N VAL A 345 32.47 -14.19 -52.69
CA VAL A 345 31.98 -15.27 -53.55
C VAL A 345 32.66 -16.59 -53.20
N PHE A 346 31.98 -17.45 -52.45
CA PHE A 346 32.46 -18.82 -52.19
C PHE A 346 32.21 -19.71 -53.42
N SER A 347 33.22 -20.52 -53.77
CA SER A 347 33.24 -21.36 -54.97
C SER A 347 34.41 -22.37 -54.90
N ASP A 348 34.55 -23.27 -55.87
CA ASP A 348 35.71 -24.18 -55.94
C ASP A 348 37.08 -23.45 -56.05
N LEU A 349 37.08 -22.16 -56.40
CA LEU A 349 38.28 -21.31 -56.45
C LEU A 349 38.50 -20.49 -55.16
N GLN A 350 37.54 -20.50 -54.24
CA GLN A 350 37.57 -19.80 -52.96
C GLN A 350 36.62 -20.50 -51.97
N LYS A 351 37.13 -21.50 -51.24
CA LYS A 351 36.37 -22.25 -50.23
C LYS A 351 36.55 -21.76 -48.80
N GLU A 352 37.51 -20.86 -48.59
CA GLU A 352 37.88 -20.37 -47.26
C GLU A 352 38.32 -18.92 -47.34
N VAL A 353 37.82 -18.12 -46.40
CA VAL A 353 38.21 -16.73 -46.18
C VAL A 353 38.70 -16.58 -44.74
N LEU A 354 39.80 -15.85 -44.57
CA LEU A 354 40.38 -15.48 -43.29
C LEU A 354 40.18 -13.99 -43.05
N LEU A 355 39.63 -13.63 -41.90
CA LEU A 355 39.53 -12.27 -41.39
C LEU A 355 40.42 -12.13 -40.15
N ASP A 356 41.24 -11.08 -40.08
CA ASP A 356 42.09 -10.82 -38.93
C ASP A 356 41.48 -9.70 -38.08
N LEU A 357 41.03 -10.04 -36.88
CA LEU A 357 40.30 -9.15 -35.97
C LEU A 357 41.17 -8.70 -34.80
N TYR A 358 40.81 -7.56 -34.22
CA TYR A 358 41.26 -7.17 -32.88
C TYR A 358 40.06 -7.07 -31.94
N ILE A 359 40.19 -7.66 -30.75
CA ILE A 359 39.18 -7.64 -29.70
C ILE A 359 39.66 -6.70 -28.59
N ASP A 360 38.90 -5.65 -28.31
CA ASP A 360 39.24 -4.66 -27.27
C ASP A 360 38.84 -5.10 -25.84
N LYS A 361 37.78 -5.90 -25.71
CA LYS A 361 37.15 -6.26 -24.44
C LYS A 361 36.80 -7.75 -24.35
N PRO A 362 36.98 -8.40 -23.19
CA PRO A 362 36.51 -9.76 -22.98
C PRO A 362 34.98 -9.79 -23.00
N SER A 363 34.38 -10.73 -23.73
CA SER A 363 32.93 -10.94 -23.71
C SER A 363 32.55 -12.32 -24.25
N LEU A 364 31.29 -12.70 -24.04
CA LEU A 364 30.61 -13.67 -24.89
C LEU A 364 30.14 -12.94 -26.16
N TYR A 365 30.49 -13.46 -27.32
CA TYR A 365 30.15 -12.86 -28.61
C TYR A 365 29.26 -13.79 -29.45
N GLN A 366 28.15 -13.27 -29.95
CA GLN A 366 27.31 -13.94 -30.95
C GLN A 366 27.72 -13.50 -32.36
N VAL A 367 27.86 -14.46 -33.26
CA VAL A 367 28.21 -14.19 -34.66
C VAL A 367 26.97 -14.31 -35.55
N PHE A 368 26.75 -13.29 -36.36
CA PHE A 368 25.76 -13.27 -37.43
C PHE A 368 26.46 -13.07 -38.78
N LEU A 369 25.92 -13.66 -39.85
CA LEU A 369 26.47 -13.55 -41.21
C LEU A 369 25.34 -13.17 -42.16
N TYR A 370 25.53 -12.12 -42.97
CA TYR A 370 24.57 -11.70 -43.98
C TYR A 370 24.88 -12.39 -45.31
N TYR A 371 23.94 -13.16 -45.85
CA TYR A 371 24.24 -14.13 -46.91
C TYR A 371 23.07 -14.35 -47.89
N LEU A 372 23.41 -14.88 -49.06
CA LEU A 372 22.48 -15.35 -50.08
C LEU A 372 22.90 -16.74 -50.58
N ASN A 373 22.12 -17.76 -50.20
CA ASN A 373 22.20 -19.10 -50.79
C ASN A 373 21.13 -19.25 -51.87
N PHE A 374 21.52 -18.92 -53.11
CA PHE A 374 20.73 -19.09 -54.33
C PHE A 374 20.75 -20.53 -54.87
N GLY A 375 21.44 -21.47 -54.20
CA GLY A 375 21.44 -22.89 -54.56
C GLY A 375 20.15 -23.58 -54.16
N GLY A 376 19.74 -24.63 -54.88
CA GLY A 376 18.51 -25.39 -54.60
C GLY A 376 18.58 -26.32 -53.38
N GLU A 377 19.57 -26.15 -52.50
CA GLU A 377 19.82 -26.99 -51.33
C GLU A 377 20.55 -26.23 -50.21
N ASN A 378 20.38 -26.67 -48.96
CA ASN A 378 21.06 -26.05 -47.83
C ASN A 378 22.59 -26.27 -47.89
N VAL A 379 23.34 -25.20 -47.64
CA VAL A 379 24.80 -25.19 -47.63
C VAL A 379 25.29 -25.25 -46.18
N TYR A 380 26.34 -26.03 -45.95
CA TYR A 380 26.99 -26.15 -44.64
C TYR A 380 28.40 -25.57 -44.70
N GLY A 381 28.83 -24.97 -43.60
CA GLY A 381 30.19 -24.46 -43.43
C GLY A 381 30.69 -24.63 -42.00
N ILE A 382 31.93 -24.20 -41.75
CA ILE A 382 32.53 -24.15 -40.41
C ILE A 382 33.16 -22.77 -40.23
N ILE A 383 32.91 -22.15 -39.08
CA ILE A 383 33.58 -20.93 -38.64
C ILE A 383 34.50 -21.24 -37.45
N THR A 384 35.70 -20.67 -37.45
CA THR A 384 36.77 -20.98 -36.51
C THR A 384 37.50 -19.71 -36.08
N PHE A 385 37.46 -19.40 -34.79
CA PHE A 385 38.21 -18.31 -34.16
C PHE A 385 39.51 -18.85 -33.58
N THR A 386 40.64 -18.31 -34.04
CA THR A 386 41.99 -18.73 -33.61
C THR A 386 42.74 -17.55 -33.00
N PRO A 387 43.18 -17.61 -31.73
CA PRO A 387 43.92 -16.52 -31.09
C PRO A 387 45.38 -16.49 -31.55
N GLU A 388 45.96 -15.29 -31.70
CA GLU A 388 47.42 -15.11 -31.83
C GLU A 388 48.13 -15.19 -30.46
N THR A 389 47.40 -15.07 -29.36
CA THR A 389 47.92 -14.96 -27.98
C THR A 389 48.04 -16.29 -27.26
N PHE A 390 49.17 -16.52 -26.58
CA PHE A 390 49.37 -17.70 -25.73
C PHE A 390 48.54 -17.62 -24.45
N GLY A 391 47.43 -18.36 -24.41
CA GLY A 391 46.58 -18.52 -23.23
C GLY A 391 45.16 -18.95 -23.58
N ASP A 392 44.64 -18.44 -24.70
CA ASP A 392 43.31 -18.73 -25.22
C ASP A 392 43.26 -20.03 -26.05
N ILE A 393 42.06 -20.55 -26.25
CA ILE A 393 41.81 -21.80 -27.00
C ILE A 393 41.02 -21.50 -28.28
N GLN A 394 41.44 -22.11 -29.39
CA GLN A 394 40.74 -22.08 -30.67
C GLN A 394 39.31 -22.63 -30.52
N GLN A 395 38.33 -21.90 -31.03
CA GLN A 395 36.91 -22.25 -30.96
C GLN A 395 36.33 -22.40 -32.37
N SER A 396 35.53 -23.44 -32.59
CA SER A 396 34.92 -23.74 -33.90
C SER A 396 33.47 -24.16 -33.76
N TYR A 397 32.60 -23.59 -34.58
CA TYR A 397 31.20 -23.99 -34.70
C TYR A 397 30.81 -24.25 -36.16
N ASP A 398 29.90 -25.19 -36.35
CA ASP A 398 29.32 -25.50 -37.66
C ASP A 398 28.28 -24.41 -38.04
N MET A 399 28.04 -24.22 -39.34
CA MET A 399 27.12 -23.22 -39.87
C MET A 399 26.13 -23.83 -40.85
N LEU A 400 24.89 -23.32 -40.86
CA LEU A 400 23.81 -23.72 -41.76
C LEU A 400 23.29 -22.50 -42.53
N PHE A 401 23.50 -22.53 -43.85
CA PHE A 401 23.02 -21.52 -44.79
C PHE A 401 21.83 -22.11 -45.57
N GLU A 402 20.62 -21.87 -45.08
CA GLU A 402 19.37 -22.27 -45.75
C GLU A 402 19.21 -21.61 -47.12
N VAL A 403 18.54 -22.27 -48.05
CA VAL A 403 18.12 -21.69 -49.35
C VAL A 403 17.34 -20.39 -49.12
N THR A 404 17.62 -19.34 -49.91
CA THR A 404 16.89 -18.07 -49.86
C THR A 404 16.92 -17.33 -51.20
N ASN A 405 15.83 -16.63 -51.52
CA ASN A 405 15.67 -15.84 -52.75
C ASN A 405 16.06 -14.35 -52.57
N HIS A 406 16.53 -13.99 -51.38
CA HIS A 406 16.96 -12.65 -50.99
C HIS A 406 18.02 -12.75 -49.89
N PRO A 407 18.95 -11.79 -49.79
CA PRO A 407 19.90 -11.73 -48.69
C PRO A 407 19.23 -11.75 -47.31
N LYS A 408 19.69 -12.63 -46.42
CA LYS A 408 19.20 -12.72 -45.03
C LYS A 408 20.33 -12.97 -44.04
N PHE A 409 20.07 -12.72 -42.76
CA PHE A 409 20.98 -13.10 -41.69
C PHE A 409 20.84 -14.59 -41.35
N MET A 410 21.97 -15.23 -41.02
CA MET A 410 22.00 -16.44 -40.19
C MET A 410 22.77 -16.16 -38.90
N LYS A 411 22.43 -16.89 -37.82
CA LYS A 411 23.09 -16.83 -36.52
C LYS A 411 23.92 -18.09 -36.28
N VAL A 412 25.21 -17.96 -36.00
CA VAL A 412 26.08 -19.11 -35.73
C VAL A 412 25.57 -19.86 -34.50
N SER A 413 25.27 -21.15 -34.70
CA SER A 413 24.58 -21.99 -33.72
C SER A 413 25.21 -23.38 -33.74
N GLY A 414 25.32 -24.02 -32.56
CA GLY A 414 26.08 -25.27 -32.42
C GLY A 414 25.47 -26.45 -33.19
N ARG A 415 26.17 -27.60 -33.14
CA ARG A 415 25.90 -28.87 -33.88
C ARG A 415 24.47 -29.43 -33.93
N GLN A 416 23.55 -28.90 -33.14
CA GLN A 416 22.16 -29.34 -33.07
C GLN A 416 21.15 -28.28 -33.54
N GLY A 417 21.61 -27.10 -33.99
CA GLY A 417 20.77 -26.03 -34.57
C GLY A 417 19.82 -25.31 -33.60
N LEU A 418 19.55 -25.88 -32.43
CA LEU A 418 18.54 -25.43 -31.46
C LEU A 418 19.06 -24.44 -30.40
N VAL A 419 20.38 -24.30 -30.26
CA VAL A 419 21.00 -23.41 -29.26
C VAL A 419 22.15 -22.63 -29.91
N ALA A 420 22.08 -21.30 -29.81
CA ALA A 420 23.18 -20.42 -30.18
C ALA A 420 24.31 -20.55 -29.16
N SER A 421 25.53 -20.82 -29.61
CA SER A 421 26.70 -20.93 -28.75
C SER A 421 27.59 -19.69 -28.96
N PRO A 422 27.73 -18.80 -27.95
CA PRO A 422 28.59 -17.64 -28.10
C PRO A 422 30.07 -18.05 -28.03
N PHE A 423 30.91 -17.30 -28.74
CA PHE A 423 32.36 -17.42 -28.63
C PHE A 423 32.85 -16.68 -27.38
N VAL A 424 33.75 -17.30 -26.62
CA VAL A 424 34.49 -16.64 -25.53
C VAL A 424 35.71 -15.98 -26.14
N LEU A 425 35.68 -14.66 -26.34
CA LEU A 425 36.80 -13.92 -26.95
C LEU A 425 37.40 -12.95 -25.94
N ASN A 426 38.71 -13.10 -25.70
CA ASN A 426 39.50 -12.23 -24.84
C ASN A 426 40.28 -11.18 -25.64
N PRO A 427 40.72 -10.07 -25.01
CA PRO A 427 41.40 -8.99 -25.71
C PRO A 427 42.71 -9.43 -26.37
N GLY A 428 42.86 -9.12 -27.66
CA GLY A 428 43.97 -9.62 -28.47
C GLY A 428 43.61 -9.72 -29.94
N ARG A 429 44.50 -10.35 -30.71
CA ARG A 429 44.28 -10.61 -32.14
C ARG A 429 43.73 -12.01 -32.37
N TRP A 430 42.78 -12.12 -33.28
CA TRP A 430 42.10 -13.36 -33.62
C TRP A 430 41.96 -13.48 -35.14
N THR A 431 42.45 -14.57 -35.73
CA THR A 431 42.12 -14.93 -37.12
C THR A 431 40.85 -15.77 -37.12
N VAL A 432 39.83 -15.30 -37.84
CA VAL A 432 38.57 -16.01 -38.10
C VAL A 432 38.64 -16.66 -39.46
N SER A 433 38.59 -18.00 -39.49
CA SER A 433 38.40 -18.79 -40.70
C SER A 433 36.92 -19.05 -40.93
N ILE A 434 36.41 -18.71 -42.10
CA ILE A 434 35.07 -19.08 -42.60
C ILE A 434 35.28 -20.02 -43.79
N ARG A 435 34.94 -21.31 -43.64
CA ARG A 435 35.09 -22.33 -44.68
C ARG A 435 33.73 -22.87 -45.14
N VAL A 436 33.50 -22.88 -46.45
CA VAL A 436 32.25 -23.32 -47.11
C VAL A 436 32.61 -24.11 -48.38
N GLU A 437 32.07 -25.33 -48.51
CA GLU A 437 32.43 -26.27 -49.59
C GLU A 437 31.58 -26.14 -50.87
N LYS A 438 30.46 -25.40 -50.81
CA LYS A 438 29.49 -25.19 -51.90
C LYS A 438 29.39 -23.69 -52.25
N PRO A 439 28.86 -23.33 -53.45
CA PRO A 439 28.65 -21.93 -53.81
C PRO A 439 27.77 -21.18 -52.81
N LEU A 440 28.21 -19.99 -52.40
CA LEU A 440 27.53 -19.13 -51.44
C LEU A 440 27.97 -17.68 -51.68
N PHE A 441 27.06 -16.72 -51.55
CA PHE A 441 27.41 -15.30 -51.46
C PHE A 441 27.25 -14.83 -50.01
N LEU A 442 28.24 -14.14 -49.48
CA LEU A 442 28.28 -13.73 -48.08
C LEU A 442 28.94 -12.36 -47.98
N ASP A 443 28.21 -11.39 -47.44
CA ASP A 443 28.53 -9.97 -47.47
C ASP A 443 29.43 -9.58 -46.28
N TYR A 444 28.88 -9.62 -45.07
CA TYR A 444 29.57 -9.28 -43.83
C TYR A 444 29.28 -10.22 -42.67
N MET A 445 30.18 -10.18 -41.69
CA MET A 445 30.00 -10.76 -40.36
C MET A 445 29.69 -9.67 -39.34
N VAL A 446 28.72 -9.90 -38.45
CA VAL A 446 28.52 -9.07 -37.25
C VAL A 446 28.95 -9.88 -36.03
N LEU A 447 29.84 -9.31 -35.21
CA LEU A 447 30.37 -9.92 -33.99
C LEU A 447 29.80 -9.19 -32.76
N LEU A 448 28.61 -9.57 -32.32
CA LEU A 448 27.82 -8.83 -31.33
C LEU A 448 28.16 -9.27 -29.88
N PRO A 449 28.70 -8.39 -29.02
CA PRO A 449 29.00 -8.73 -27.62
C PRO A 449 27.74 -8.83 -26.74
N GLN A 450 27.87 -9.60 -25.65
CA GLN A 450 26.84 -9.86 -24.64
C GLN A 450 26.07 -8.63 -24.19
N SER A 451 26.76 -7.51 -23.92
CA SER A 451 26.14 -6.26 -23.46
C SER A 451 25.07 -5.69 -24.40
N TYR A 452 25.08 -6.07 -25.67
CA TYR A 452 24.12 -5.57 -26.67
C TYR A 452 22.95 -6.52 -26.94
N TYR A 453 23.10 -7.83 -26.69
CA TYR A 453 22.01 -8.81 -26.88
C TYR A 453 21.31 -9.21 -25.58
N GLU A 454 21.94 -9.04 -24.42
CA GLU A 454 21.28 -9.10 -23.10
C GLU A 454 20.75 -7.73 -22.66
N ALA A 455 21.34 -6.64 -23.19
CA ALA A 455 20.80 -5.28 -23.13
C ALA A 455 20.36 -4.78 -21.73
N THR A 456 20.95 -5.29 -20.65
CA THR A 456 20.55 -5.02 -19.25
C THR A 456 20.69 -3.57 -18.79
N LEU A 457 21.35 -2.71 -19.59
CA LEU A 457 21.48 -1.27 -19.39
C LEU A 457 20.63 -0.44 -20.39
N LEU A 458 19.78 -1.09 -21.20
CA LEU A 458 18.83 -0.48 -22.13
C LEU A 458 17.40 -0.75 -21.69
N GLN A 459 17.15 -0.65 -20.38
CA GLN A 459 15.81 -0.64 -19.83
C GLN A 459 15.21 0.76 -20.04
N GLU A 460 13.97 0.81 -20.51
CA GLU A 460 13.20 2.04 -20.73
C GLU A 460 12.46 2.37 -19.44
N ASP A 461 12.95 3.36 -18.67
CA ASP A 461 12.28 3.84 -17.46
C ASP A 461 11.02 4.63 -17.85
N VAL A 462 9.89 3.93 -17.96
CA VAL A 462 8.58 4.53 -18.28
C VAL A 462 8.03 5.25 -17.05
N SER A 463 7.96 6.58 -17.09
CA SER A 463 7.50 7.43 -15.97
C SER A 463 6.32 8.34 -16.28
N ASN A 464 6.01 8.59 -17.56
CA ASN A 464 4.87 9.43 -17.96
C ASN A 464 3.54 8.67 -17.75
N PRO A 465 2.51 9.30 -17.15
CA PRO A 465 1.17 8.70 -17.06
C PRO A 465 0.48 8.65 -18.42
N CYS A 466 -0.34 7.62 -18.66
CA CYS A 466 -1.14 7.51 -19.88
C CYS A 466 -2.19 8.61 -19.98
N THR A 467 -2.28 9.28 -21.14
CA THR A 467 -3.28 10.33 -21.41
C THR A 467 -4.31 9.88 -22.45
N LEU A 468 -5.53 10.42 -22.35
CA LEU A 468 -6.59 10.16 -23.33
C LEU A 468 -6.19 10.72 -24.70
N ASN A 469 -6.41 9.90 -25.73
CA ASN A 469 -6.08 10.13 -27.14
C ASN A 469 -4.57 10.25 -27.45
N ASP A 470 -3.71 9.54 -26.71
CA ASP A 470 -2.30 9.31 -27.07
C ASP A 470 -1.97 7.82 -27.13
N ASP A 471 -2.10 7.26 -28.34
CA ASP A 471 -1.74 5.86 -28.65
C ASP A 471 -0.26 5.68 -29.00
N SER A 472 0.56 6.75 -28.92
CA SER A 472 1.85 6.82 -29.63
C SER A 472 3.10 6.64 -28.77
N GLU A 473 3.00 6.83 -27.46
CA GLU A 473 4.11 6.64 -26.51
C GLU A 473 3.83 5.52 -25.49
N VAL A 474 4.90 5.02 -24.89
CA VAL A 474 4.85 4.02 -23.81
C VAL A 474 4.58 4.74 -22.50
N CYS A 475 3.57 4.33 -21.73
CA CYS A 475 3.08 5.10 -20.58
C CYS A 475 2.71 4.22 -19.37
N LEU A 476 2.67 4.83 -18.18
CA LEU A 476 2.17 4.20 -16.96
C LEU A 476 0.66 4.38 -16.85
N LEU A 477 -0.08 3.27 -16.81
CA LEU A 477 -1.48 3.27 -16.43
C LEU A 477 -1.60 3.22 -14.90
N TYR A 478 -2.52 3.97 -14.31
CA TYR A 478 -2.69 4.08 -12.86
C TYR A 478 -4.09 3.65 -12.39
N ARG A 479 -4.19 3.28 -11.11
CA ARG A 479 -5.45 2.97 -10.42
C ARG A 479 -5.38 3.50 -8.98
N TYR A 480 -6.49 4.04 -8.48
CA TYR A 480 -6.65 4.40 -7.06
C TYR A 480 -7.11 3.17 -6.26
N PRO A 481 -6.82 3.08 -4.94
CA PRO A 481 -7.41 2.06 -4.09
C PRO A 481 -8.95 2.14 -4.10
N PRO A 482 -9.68 1.03 -3.98
CA PRO A 482 -11.11 1.09 -3.74
C PRO A 482 -11.42 1.84 -2.44
N PHE A 483 -12.61 2.43 -2.36
CA PHE A 483 -13.09 3.02 -1.11
C PHE A 483 -13.36 1.93 -0.05
N PRO A 484 -13.37 2.28 1.25
CA PRO A 484 -13.78 1.36 2.32
C PRO A 484 -15.17 0.76 2.07
N LEU A 485 -15.42 -0.46 2.56
CA LEU A 485 -16.71 -1.15 2.40
C LEU A 485 -17.90 -0.45 3.07
N ASN A 486 -17.64 0.51 3.97
CA ASN A 486 -18.62 1.37 4.63
C ASN A 486 -18.68 2.79 4.02
N ALA A 487 -18.23 2.97 2.78
CA ALA A 487 -18.38 4.23 2.05
C ALA A 487 -19.72 4.30 1.33
N GLU A 488 -20.46 5.37 1.60
CA GLU A 488 -21.71 5.74 0.96
C GLU A 488 -21.39 6.53 -0.32
N ILE A 489 -21.74 5.98 -1.48
CA ILE A 489 -21.33 6.51 -2.79
C ILE A 489 -22.54 6.95 -3.60
N ALA A 490 -22.53 8.20 -4.07
CA ALA A 490 -23.51 8.72 -5.03
C ALA A 490 -22.83 8.99 -6.38
N ARG A 491 -23.43 8.54 -7.49
CA ARG A 491 -22.94 8.81 -8.85
C ARG A 491 -23.32 10.22 -9.29
N GLY A 492 -22.48 10.86 -10.10
CA GLY A 492 -22.78 12.15 -10.70
C GLY A 492 -24.09 12.12 -11.50
N GLU A 493 -24.31 11.10 -12.34
CA GLU A 493 -25.49 11.03 -13.23
C GLU A 493 -26.87 10.99 -12.54
N VAL A 494 -26.94 10.78 -11.22
CA VAL A 494 -28.21 10.87 -10.45
C VAL A 494 -28.40 12.22 -9.75
N GLY A 495 -27.43 13.14 -9.90
CA GLY A 495 -27.47 14.50 -9.37
C GLY A 495 -28.40 15.43 -10.15
N TYR A 496 -28.52 16.65 -9.64
CA TYR A 496 -29.51 17.62 -10.09
C TYR A 496 -29.09 19.07 -9.87
N VAL A 497 -29.82 19.98 -10.52
CA VAL A 497 -29.72 21.43 -10.34
C VAL A 497 -31.08 22.02 -9.96
N LEU A 498 -31.07 23.22 -9.40
CA LEU A 498 -32.27 23.97 -9.02
C LEU A 498 -32.41 25.21 -9.89
N ASP A 499 -33.42 25.25 -10.77
CA ASP A 499 -33.85 26.49 -11.44
C ASP A 499 -34.97 27.13 -10.61
N GLY A 500 -34.56 27.96 -9.65
CA GLY A 500 -35.44 28.45 -8.58
C GLY A 500 -35.88 27.30 -7.68
N ASP A 501 -37.19 27.01 -7.64
CA ASP A 501 -37.75 25.87 -6.89
C ASP A 501 -37.85 24.58 -7.73
N GLU A 502 -37.50 24.60 -9.03
CA GLU A 502 -37.64 23.43 -9.91
C GLU A 502 -36.35 22.59 -9.98
N ARG A 503 -36.42 21.34 -9.50
CA ARG A 503 -35.37 20.33 -9.68
C ARG A 503 -35.32 19.83 -11.13
N ARG A 504 -34.17 20.02 -11.79
CA ARG A 504 -33.85 19.40 -13.09
C ARG A 504 -32.68 18.44 -12.94
N ASN A 505 -32.68 17.37 -13.72
CA ASN A 505 -31.55 16.42 -13.74
C ASN A 505 -30.27 17.12 -14.20
N THR A 506 -29.11 16.68 -13.69
CA THR A 506 -27.80 17.14 -14.14
C THR A 506 -27.63 16.99 -15.67
N ILE A 507 -26.88 17.90 -16.28
CA ILE A 507 -26.24 17.65 -17.58
C ILE A 507 -25.22 16.50 -17.39
N THR A 508 -25.11 15.59 -18.36
CA THR A 508 -24.18 14.45 -18.28
C THR A 508 -23.12 14.47 -19.38
N PHE A 509 -21.92 13.99 -19.04
CA PHE A 509 -20.83 13.73 -19.99
C PHE A 509 -20.96 12.30 -20.52
N ASP A 510 -21.22 12.21 -21.83
CA ASP A 510 -21.70 11.00 -22.52
C ASP A 510 -20.77 10.55 -23.68
N GLU A 511 -19.51 11.02 -23.74
CA GLU A 511 -18.56 10.66 -24.80
C GLU A 511 -18.10 9.19 -24.72
N GLN A 512 -18.78 8.31 -25.44
CA GLN A 512 -18.68 6.85 -25.28
C GLN A 512 -17.26 6.28 -25.41
N ASP A 513 -16.40 6.87 -26.26
CA ASP A 513 -15.02 6.41 -26.43
C ASP A 513 -14.18 6.72 -25.17
N VAL A 514 -14.31 7.93 -24.63
CA VAL A 514 -13.66 8.35 -23.36
C VAL A 514 -14.21 7.54 -22.18
N LEU A 515 -15.52 7.32 -22.10
CA LEU A 515 -16.14 6.50 -21.05
C LEU A 515 -15.67 5.03 -21.10
N SER A 516 -15.44 4.50 -22.31
CA SER A 516 -14.90 3.15 -22.50
C SER A 516 -13.44 3.05 -22.02
N ASP A 517 -12.59 4.02 -22.38
CA ASP A 517 -11.18 4.03 -21.98
C ASP A 517 -11.00 4.24 -20.46
N LEU A 518 -11.86 5.06 -19.84
CA LEU A 518 -11.94 5.27 -18.39
C LEU A 518 -12.65 4.12 -17.64
N GLN A 519 -13.25 3.17 -18.35
CA GLN A 519 -14.02 2.03 -17.81
C GLN A 519 -15.16 2.43 -16.85
N THR A 520 -15.84 3.55 -17.11
CA THR A 520 -16.94 4.07 -16.27
C THR A 520 -18.23 4.36 -17.05
N GLY A 521 -19.25 4.80 -16.32
CA GLY A 521 -20.55 5.23 -16.83
C GLY A 521 -20.60 6.74 -17.08
N ARG A 522 -21.81 7.27 -17.30
CA ARG A 522 -22.00 8.70 -17.52
C ARG A 522 -21.70 9.48 -16.24
N MET A 523 -21.08 10.65 -16.41
CA MET A 523 -20.64 11.53 -15.33
C MET A 523 -21.51 12.80 -15.31
N ALA A 524 -21.64 13.49 -14.17
CA ALA A 524 -22.24 14.83 -14.15
C ALA A 524 -21.26 15.84 -14.76
N LEU A 525 -21.70 16.60 -15.78
CA LEU A 525 -20.87 17.61 -16.42
C LEU A 525 -21.12 18.98 -15.78
N ILE A 526 -20.08 19.53 -15.14
CA ILE A 526 -20.05 20.90 -14.63
C ILE A 526 -19.17 21.73 -15.58
N GLY A 527 -19.60 22.94 -15.92
CA GLY A 527 -18.98 23.82 -16.92
C GLY A 527 -19.91 24.99 -17.27
N SER A 528 -19.71 25.64 -18.43
CA SER A 528 -20.41 26.91 -18.74
C SER A 528 -21.94 26.86 -18.88
N GLU A 529 -22.57 25.68 -18.96
CA GLU A 529 -24.04 25.51 -18.95
C GLU A 529 -24.61 25.05 -17.59
N GLN A 530 -23.74 24.63 -16.66
CA GLN A 530 -24.09 24.10 -15.34
C GLN A 530 -22.91 24.31 -14.39
N ASP A 531 -22.99 25.29 -13.48
CA ASP A 531 -21.95 25.64 -12.50
C ASP A 531 -21.96 24.77 -11.22
N SER A 532 -23.09 24.10 -10.98
CA SER A 532 -23.45 23.50 -9.70
C SER A 532 -24.01 22.08 -9.84
N LEU A 533 -23.89 21.28 -8.78
CA LEU A 533 -24.38 19.91 -8.71
C LEU A 533 -24.89 19.58 -7.30
N HIS A 534 -26.18 19.30 -7.17
CA HIS A 534 -26.76 18.72 -5.97
C HIS A 534 -26.75 17.19 -6.01
N LEU A 535 -26.47 16.57 -4.86
CA LEU A 535 -26.61 15.12 -4.64
C LEU A 535 -27.38 14.86 -3.34
N ASP A 536 -28.23 13.83 -3.35
CA ASP A 536 -28.98 13.37 -2.18
C ASP A 536 -28.38 12.06 -1.65
N TYR A 537 -28.06 12.03 -0.36
CA TYR A 537 -27.56 10.84 0.32
C TYR A 537 -28.56 10.25 1.30
N THR A 538 -28.48 8.93 1.49
CA THR A 538 -29.00 8.24 2.67
C THR A 538 -27.84 7.45 3.27
N ILE A 539 -27.32 7.92 4.41
CA ILE A 539 -26.17 7.30 5.10
C ILE A 539 -26.65 6.31 6.17
N SER A 540 -25.88 5.23 6.37
CA SER A 540 -26.19 4.15 7.30
C SER A 540 -26.05 4.55 8.78
N GLU A 541 -25.07 5.41 9.10
CA GLU A 541 -24.75 5.85 10.46
C GLU A 541 -24.39 7.35 10.48
N PRO A 542 -25.16 8.22 11.19
CA PRO A 542 -24.80 9.64 11.38
C PRO A 542 -23.50 9.85 12.19
N GLY A 543 -22.83 10.99 12.01
CA GLY A 543 -21.58 11.33 12.69
C GLY A 543 -20.52 11.98 11.78
N PRO A 544 -19.24 12.03 12.19
CA PRO A 544 -18.16 12.71 11.47
C PRO A 544 -17.72 11.93 10.21
N HIS A 545 -17.97 12.53 9.04
CA HIS A 545 -17.66 11.98 7.72
C HIS A 545 -16.65 12.83 6.96
N ILE A 546 -15.83 12.17 6.16
CA ILE A 546 -14.89 12.77 5.20
C ILE A 546 -15.38 12.50 3.77
N MET A 547 -15.04 13.40 2.84
CA MET A 547 -15.56 13.38 1.48
C MET A 547 -14.46 13.38 0.42
N ILE A 548 -14.62 12.52 -0.60
CA ILE A 548 -13.73 12.43 -1.76
C ILE A 548 -14.59 12.40 -3.03
N VAL A 549 -14.19 13.18 -4.04
CA VAL A 549 -14.83 13.23 -5.37
C VAL A 549 -13.92 12.53 -6.38
N THR A 550 -14.47 11.60 -7.15
CA THR A 550 -13.83 10.98 -8.33
C THR A 550 -14.30 11.71 -9.60
N TYR A 551 -13.38 12.11 -10.47
CA TYR A 551 -13.66 12.99 -11.61
C TYR A 551 -12.70 12.82 -12.79
N HIS A 552 -13.07 13.43 -13.92
CA HIS A 552 -12.27 13.66 -15.12
C HIS A 552 -12.42 15.12 -15.58
N THR A 553 -11.48 15.65 -16.39
CA THR A 553 -11.57 16.99 -16.99
C THR A 553 -11.43 16.86 -18.52
N PRO A 554 -12.51 17.03 -19.31
CA PRO A 554 -12.44 16.95 -20.77
C PRO A 554 -11.52 18.02 -21.38
N SER A 555 -11.50 19.22 -20.77
CA SER A 555 -10.66 20.35 -21.19
C SER A 555 -9.28 20.31 -20.51
N LYS A 556 -8.24 19.89 -21.25
CA LYS A 556 -6.85 19.81 -20.77
C LYS A 556 -6.26 21.19 -20.44
N GLY A 557 -5.37 21.24 -19.44
CA GLY A 557 -4.52 22.40 -19.12
C GLY A 557 -5.02 23.33 -18.01
N HIS A 558 -6.21 23.09 -17.44
CA HIS A 558 -6.82 23.95 -16.43
C HIS A 558 -7.19 23.18 -15.15
N SER A 559 -6.99 23.83 -14.00
CA SER A 559 -7.52 23.39 -12.71
C SER A 559 -8.74 24.24 -12.35
N ALA A 560 -9.60 23.72 -11.47
CA ALA A 560 -10.83 24.38 -11.04
C ALA A 560 -11.08 24.21 -9.55
N ARG A 561 -11.67 25.21 -8.92
CA ARG A 561 -12.04 25.19 -7.50
C ARG A 561 -13.54 25.21 -7.34
N ALA A 562 -14.04 24.54 -6.31
CA ALA A 562 -15.44 24.59 -5.92
C ALA A 562 -15.59 24.74 -4.41
N THR A 563 -16.71 25.34 -3.98
CA THR A 563 -17.22 25.13 -2.62
C THR A 563 -18.00 23.82 -2.58
N VAL A 564 -18.10 23.25 -1.39
CA VAL A 564 -18.87 22.05 -1.10
C VAL A 564 -19.69 22.33 0.16
N ASP A 565 -20.99 22.48 -0.02
CA ASP A 565 -21.92 22.86 1.04
C ASP A 565 -22.72 21.61 1.44
N VAL A 566 -22.65 21.23 2.72
CA VAL A 566 -23.23 20.00 3.24
C VAL A 566 -24.35 20.32 4.23
N LYS A 567 -25.56 19.85 3.94
CA LYS A 567 -26.75 20.09 4.76
C LYS A 567 -27.31 18.78 5.31
N SER A 568 -27.04 18.51 6.58
CA SER A 568 -27.60 17.38 7.33
C SER A 568 -28.78 17.74 8.24
N SER A 569 -28.97 19.03 8.57
CA SER A 569 -30.14 19.50 9.34
C SER A 569 -30.72 20.82 8.79
N GLU A 570 -31.82 21.29 9.38
CA GLU A 570 -32.43 22.58 8.98
C GLU A 570 -31.68 23.81 9.53
N ILE A 571 -30.74 23.61 10.47
CA ILE A 571 -30.17 24.69 11.29
C ILE A 571 -28.71 25.01 10.90
N GLN A 572 -27.94 24.02 10.45
CA GLN A 572 -26.56 24.22 10.01
C GLN A 572 -26.34 23.72 8.58
N ILE A 573 -25.48 24.47 7.87
CA ILE A 573 -24.79 24.06 6.65
C ILE A 573 -23.31 24.05 7.03
N GLU A 574 -22.60 23.00 6.64
CA GLU A 574 -21.16 22.86 6.83
C GLU A 574 -20.46 23.09 5.48
N GLU A 575 -19.53 24.04 5.43
CA GLU A 575 -18.84 24.45 4.20
C GLU A 575 -17.45 23.81 4.09
N GLY A 576 -17.06 23.43 2.88
CA GLY A 576 -15.72 22.96 2.52
C GLY A 576 -15.29 23.46 1.14
N ARG A 577 -14.04 23.17 0.77
CA ARG A 577 -13.44 23.53 -0.53
C ARG A 577 -12.80 22.32 -1.18
N ILE A 578 -12.83 22.29 -2.51
CA ILE A 578 -12.18 21.23 -3.30
C ILE A 578 -11.44 21.85 -4.49
N THR A 579 -10.32 21.25 -4.88
CA THR A 579 -9.56 21.61 -6.09
C THR A 579 -9.46 20.41 -7.01
N PHE A 580 -9.97 20.58 -8.23
CA PHE A 580 -9.87 19.66 -9.34
C PHE A 580 -8.62 20.04 -10.16
N TYR A 581 -7.70 19.09 -10.33
CA TYR A 581 -6.47 19.24 -11.13
C TYR A 581 -6.72 18.79 -12.57
N ASP A 582 -5.78 19.04 -13.49
CA ASP A 582 -5.89 18.48 -14.85
C ASP A 582 -5.91 16.94 -14.77
N CYS A 583 -6.97 16.36 -15.31
CA CYS A 583 -7.26 14.94 -15.32
C CYS A 583 -7.55 14.43 -16.76
N GLY A 584 -6.79 14.89 -17.75
CA GLY A 584 -6.79 14.35 -19.11
C GLY A 584 -6.20 12.92 -19.25
N TYR A 585 -6.18 12.12 -18.18
CA TYR A 585 -5.53 10.81 -18.11
C TYR A 585 -6.44 9.64 -18.50
N SER A 586 -5.87 8.49 -18.88
CA SER A 586 -6.60 7.22 -19.10
C SER A 586 -7.09 6.54 -17.81
N PHE A 587 -7.33 7.32 -16.75
CA PHE A 587 -7.89 6.87 -15.47
C PHE A 587 -8.53 8.08 -14.75
N LEU A 588 -9.58 7.83 -13.97
CA LEU A 588 -10.26 8.87 -13.18
C LEU A 588 -9.40 9.36 -12.02
N CYS A 589 -9.41 10.67 -11.76
CA CYS A 589 -8.69 11.31 -10.66
C CYS A 589 -9.55 11.42 -9.41
N ARG A 590 -8.92 11.66 -8.25
CA ARG A 590 -9.62 11.95 -7.00
C ARG A 590 -9.16 13.26 -6.37
N ALA A 591 -10.12 13.98 -5.79
CA ALA A 591 -9.89 15.18 -5.02
C ALA A 591 -10.57 15.05 -3.64
N VAL A 592 -9.89 15.54 -2.61
CA VAL A 592 -10.34 15.49 -1.21
C VAL A 592 -10.92 16.86 -0.86
N VAL A 593 -12.02 16.91 -0.12
CA VAL A 593 -12.56 18.17 0.39
C VAL A 593 -11.75 18.61 1.61
N VAL A 594 -11.32 19.87 1.63
CA VAL A 594 -10.53 20.51 2.68
C VAL A 594 -11.26 21.71 3.29
N ASP A 595 -10.90 22.08 4.52
CA ASP A 595 -11.43 23.28 5.18
C ASP A 595 -10.68 24.56 4.76
N ASP A 596 -11.07 25.70 5.35
CA ASP A 596 -10.45 27.00 5.11
C ASP A 596 -8.97 27.11 5.48
N GLN A 597 -8.43 26.15 6.25
CA GLN A 597 -7.03 26.10 6.68
C GLN A 597 -6.22 24.99 5.97
N GLY A 598 -6.86 24.17 5.11
CA GLY A 598 -6.23 23.04 4.44
C GLY A 598 -6.14 21.77 5.30
N GLU A 599 -6.93 21.67 6.38
CA GLU A 599 -7.23 20.39 7.02
C GLU A 599 -8.25 19.61 6.18
N VAL A 600 -8.34 18.29 6.37
CA VAL A 600 -9.36 17.47 5.68
C VAL A 600 -10.74 17.80 6.28
N ALA A 601 -11.67 18.27 5.44
CA ALA A 601 -13.00 18.64 5.87
C ALA A 601 -13.72 17.43 6.48
N THR A 602 -14.20 17.58 7.70
CA THR A 602 -14.89 16.54 8.46
C THR A 602 -16.28 17.05 8.84
N PHE A 603 -17.29 16.56 8.15
CA PHE A 603 -18.69 16.99 8.24
C PHE A 603 -19.41 16.18 9.33
N ASN A 604 -20.01 16.85 10.32
CA ASN A 604 -20.70 16.20 11.43
C ASN A 604 -22.18 16.00 11.13
N LEU A 605 -22.47 14.96 10.34
CA LEU A 605 -23.79 14.67 9.80
C LEU A 605 -24.78 14.31 10.92
N GLU A 606 -25.73 15.20 11.23
CA GLU A 606 -26.72 15.03 12.31
C GLU A 606 -27.87 14.06 11.97
N SER A 607 -28.06 13.79 10.67
CA SER A 607 -29.19 13.05 10.10
C SER A 607 -28.71 11.94 9.18
N ASN A 608 -29.56 10.94 8.96
CA ASN A 608 -29.31 9.89 7.97
C ASN A 608 -29.63 10.35 6.53
N TYR A 609 -30.36 11.45 6.34
CA TYR A 609 -30.52 12.12 5.03
C TYR A 609 -29.64 13.36 4.98
N VAL A 610 -28.86 13.51 3.91
CA VAL A 610 -27.94 14.63 3.70
C VAL A 610 -28.07 15.13 2.27
N ASN A 611 -28.20 16.45 2.12
CA ASN A 611 -28.15 17.11 0.82
C ASN A 611 -26.78 17.77 0.65
N LEU A 612 -26.16 17.50 -0.50
CA LEU A 612 -24.88 18.04 -0.93
C LEU A 612 -25.13 19.10 -2.01
N LEU A 613 -24.35 20.17 -2.01
CA LEU A 613 -24.15 21.06 -3.16
C LEU A 613 -22.65 21.20 -3.43
N ILE A 614 -22.20 20.87 -4.65
CA ILE A 614 -20.89 21.27 -5.17
C ILE A 614 -21.14 22.48 -6.09
N ASN A 615 -20.37 23.55 -5.93
CA ASN A 615 -20.53 24.78 -6.70
C ASN A 615 -19.16 25.30 -7.19
N VAL A 616 -18.91 25.23 -8.50
CA VAL A 616 -17.64 25.62 -9.12
C VAL A 616 -17.50 27.14 -9.19
N ILE A 617 -16.29 27.64 -8.93
CA ILE A 617 -15.95 29.06 -8.78
C ILE A 617 -15.24 29.60 -10.04
N ASP A 618 -14.59 28.72 -10.83
CA ASP A 618 -13.73 29.10 -11.95
C ASP A 618 -14.40 28.80 -13.31
N ASP A 619 -14.83 29.85 -14.04
CA ASP A 619 -15.57 29.81 -15.32
C ASP A 619 -14.89 29.07 -16.51
N TYR A 620 -13.68 28.53 -16.33
CA TYR A 620 -12.75 28.19 -17.44
C TYR A 620 -12.43 26.69 -17.59
N SER A 621 -13.18 25.81 -16.91
CA SER A 621 -12.86 24.38 -16.85
C SER A 621 -14.10 23.51 -16.84
N ASP A 622 -14.18 22.55 -17.77
CA ASP A 622 -15.21 21.51 -17.76
C ASP A 622 -14.77 20.34 -16.86
N ILE A 623 -15.66 19.89 -15.98
CA ILE A 623 -15.41 18.86 -14.97
C ILE A 623 -16.50 17.79 -15.08
N ALA A 624 -16.09 16.55 -15.31
CA ALA A 624 -16.97 15.39 -15.33
C ALA A 624 -16.85 14.65 -13.98
N ILE A 625 -17.83 14.79 -13.09
CA ILE A 625 -17.87 14.10 -11.79
C ILE A 625 -18.53 12.72 -11.95
N ASP A 626 -17.78 11.66 -11.66
CA ASP A 626 -18.28 10.28 -11.75
C ASP A 626 -19.01 9.84 -10.48
N GLU A 627 -18.37 10.06 -9.33
CA GLU A 627 -18.89 9.66 -8.03
C GLU A 627 -18.38 10.58 -6.91
N VAL A 628 -19.18 10.72 -5.87
CA VAL A 628 -18.82 11.39 -4.62
C VAL A 628 -19.02 10.38 -3.49
N ALA A 629 -17.96 10.15 -2.71
CA ALA A 629 -17.94 9.16 -1.64
C ALA A 629 -17.85 9.85 -0.26
N LEU A 630 -18.78 9.49 0.62
CA LEU A 630 -18.80 9.84 2.03
C LEU A 630 -18.47 8.61 2.87
N PHE A 631 -17.55 8.73 3.83
CA PHE A 631 -17.30 7.67 4.80
C PHE A 631 -16.89 8.25 6.16
N GLN A 632 -17.18 7.52 7.23
CA GLN A 632 -16.73 7.90 8.58
C GLN A 632 -15.21 8.06 8.62
N GLN A 633 -14.70 8.90 9.52
CA GLN A 633 -13.27 9.20 9.63
C GLN A 633 -12.42 7.97 10.05
N ILE A 634 -11.93 7.21 9.06
CA ILE A 634 -10.96 6.12 9.23
C ILE A 634 -9.53 6.66 9.06
N PHE A 635 -8.56 6.09 9.81
CA PHE A 635 -7.14 6.36 9.59
C PHE A 635 -6.73 6.05 8.14
N GLY A 636 -6.05 6.97 7.46
CA GLY A 636 -5.40 6.69 6.18
C GLY A 636 -6.01 7.30 4.92
N ILE A 637 -6.77 8.40 5.00
CA ILE A 637 -7.38 9.07 3.82
C ILE A 637 -6.39 9.34 2.65
N TRP A 638 -5.12 9.61 2.96
CA TRP A 638 -4.05 9.79 1.97
C TRP A 638 -3.77 8.56 1.11
N ILE A 639 -4.13 7.36 1.58
CA ILE A 639 -4.03 6.12 0.82
C ILE A 639 -5.05 6.15 -0.32
N THR A 640 -6.33 6.36 -0.02
CA THR A 640 -7.43 6.32 -1.01
C THR A 640 -7.40 7.50 -2.00
N SER A 641 -6.70 8.58 -1.66
CA SER A 641 -6.49 9.77 -2.51
C SER A 641 -5.18 9.77 -3.32
N SER A 642 -4.41 8.68 -3.33
CA SER A 642 -3.13 8.59 -4.07
C SER A 642 -3.14 7.43 -5.08
N PRO A 643 -2.90 7.66 -6.39
CA PRO A 643 -2.89 6.58 -7.38
C PRO A 643 -1.63 5.70 -7.27
N LYS A 644 -1.71 4.47 -7.78
CA LYS A 644 -0.60 3.51 -7.94
C LYS A 644 -0.58 2.92 -9.35
N SER A 645 0.62 2.62 -9.85
CA SER A 645 0.83 2.06 -11.19
C SER A 645 0.23 0.67 -11.32
N LEU A 646 -0.67 0.50 -12.30
CA LEU A 646 -1.34 -0.75 -12.67
C LEU A 646 -0.48 -1.54 -13.67
N CYS A 647 -0.02 -0.91 -14.75
CA CYS A 647 0.84 -1.54 -15.75
C CYS A 647 1.60 -0.48 -16.58
N ILE A 648 2.57 -0.94 -17.37
CA ILE A 648 3.06 -0.18 -18.53
C ILE A 648 2.10 -0.46 -19.70
N LYS A 649 1.52 0.56 -20.33
CA LYS A 649 0.67 0.46 -21.53
C LYS A 649 1.51 0.76 -22.78
N ARG A 650 1.32 -0.03 -23.84
CA ARG A 650 1.86 0.17 -25.20
C ARG A 650 0.87 -0.41 -26.20
N ASP A 651 0.66 0.23 -27.35
CA ASP A 651 -0.28 -0.23 -28.39
C ASP A 651 -1.67 -0.59 -27.83
N GLY A 652 -2.21 0.28 -26.98
CA GLY A 652 -3.49 0.08 -26.27
C GLY A 652 -3.48 -0.92 -25.10
N SER A 653 -2.45 -1.74 -24.96
CA SER A 653 -2.45 -2.93 -24.09
C SER A 653 -1.45 -2.84 -22.94
N CYS A 654 -1.74 -3.48 -21.80
CA CYS A 654 -0.75 -3.64 -20.72
C CYS A 654 0.36 -4.63 -21.14
N ILE A 655 1.63 -4.24 -20.93
CA ILE A 655 2.80 -5.11 -20.94
C ILE A 655 3.03 -5.64 -19.52
N GLU A 656 3.36 -6.92 -19.41
CA GLU A 656 3.83 -7.56 -18.18
C GLU A 656 5.31 -7.20 -17.88
N SER A 657 5.59 -6.83 -16.63
CA SER A 657 6.92 -6.41 -16.17
C SER A 657 7.48 -7.39 -15.14
N GLU A 658 8.29 -8.35 -15.59
CA GLU A 658 8.99 -9.27 -14.70
C GLU A 658 10.01 -8.55 -13.81
N TYR A 659 9.97 -8.81 -12.50
CA TYR A 659 11.10 -8.52 -11.62
C TYR A 659 12.24 -9.50 -11.90
N LEU A 660 13.50 -9.05 -11.76
CA LEU A 660 14.67 -9.91 -11.88
C LEU A 660 14.50 -11.23 -11.10
N PRO A 661 14.76 -12.39 -11.75
CA PRO A 661 14.54 -13.70 -11.16
C PRO A 661 15.50 -13.94 -10.00
N VAL A 662 14.94 -14.39 -8.87
CA VAL A 662 15.71 -14.76 -7.67
C VAL A 662 16.11 -16.23 -7.78
N PRO A 663 17.35 -16.63 -7.43
CA PRO A 663 17.76 -18.03 -7.47
C PRO A 663 16.83 -18.92 -6.63
N GLU A 664 16.38 -20.04 -7.21
CA GLU A 664 15.46 -20.99 -6.57
C GLU A 664 15.97 -21.50 -5.21
N SER A 665 17.30 -21.56 -5.02
CA SER A 665 17.95 -21.90 -3.75
C SER A 665 17.74 -20.89 -2.61
N THR A 666 17.05 -19.77 -2.87
CA THR A 666 16.69 -18.72 -1.89
C THR A 666 15.19 -18.39 -1.89
N LYS A 667 14.39 -19.06 -2.71
CA LYS A 667 12.98 -18.72 -2.99
C LYS A 667 12.04 -19.66 -2.22
N ILE A 668 11.03 -19.09 -1.56
CA ILE A 668 10.04 -19.84 -0.77
C ILE A 668 8.64 -19.56 -1.33
N GLU A 669 8.17 -20.51 -2.13
CA GLU A 669 6.84 -20.48 -2.73
C GLU A 669 5.78 -20.67 -1.64
N PHE A 670 4.84 -19.72 -1.54
CA PHE A 670 3.91 -19.61 -0.42
C PHE A 670 2.97 -20.81 -0.32
N GLU A 671 2.66 -21.43 -1.45
CA GLU A 671 1.70 -22.52 -1.61
C GLU A 671 2.27 -23.91 -1.32
N THR A 672 3.47 -23.97 -0.76
CA THR A 672 4.17 -25.20 -0.34
C THR A 672 3.76 -25.68 1.05
N GLY A 673 4.29 -26.84 1.46
CA GLY A 673 4.06 -27.41 2.79
C GLY A 673 2.59 -27.64 3.07
N TYR A 674 2.08 -27.02 4.14
CA TYR A 674 0.68 -27.11 4.53
C TYR A 674 -0.24 -26.20 3.69
N ASN A 675 0.25 -25.11 3.10
CA ASN A 675 -0.59 -24.10 2.44
C ASN A 675 -1.19 -24.53 1.08
N VAL A 676 -0.94 -25.77 0.65
CA VAL A 676 -1.47 -26.34 -0.60
C VAL A 676 -3.01 -26.25 -0.65
N TYR A 677 -3.71 -26.34 0.50
CA TYR A 677 -5.17 -26.18 0.57
C TYR A 677 -5.66 -24.71 0.50
N LYS A 678 -4.76 -23.74 0.67
CA LYS A 678 -5.03 -22.29 0.62
C LYS A 678 -4.79 -21.66 -0.76
N LYS A 679 -4.41 -22.47 -1.76
CA LYS A 679 -4.23 -22.02 -3.16
C LYS A 679 -5.50 -21.33 -3.66
N ALA A 680 -5.34 -20.14 -4.21
CA ALA A 680 -6.40 -19.36 -4.81
C ALA A 680 -6.97 -20.10 -6.03
N THR A 681 -8.26 -20.38 -6.02
CA THR A 681 -8.99 -20.99 -7.14
C THR A 681 -9.40 -19.98 -8.22
N VAL A 682 -9.27 -18.69 -7.90
CA VAL A 682 -9.51 -17.53 -8.77
C VAL A 682 -8.41 -16.52 -8.44
N LEU A 683 -7.67 -16.07 -9.46
CA LEU A 683 -6.65 -15.03 -9.31
C LEU A 683 -7.34 -13.64 -9.21
N PRO A 684 -6.73 -12.64 -8.53
CA PRO A 684 -7.23 -11.27 -8.54
C PRO A 684 -7.34 -10.69 -9.96
N HIS A 685 -8.28 -9.77 -10.18
CA HIS A 685 -8.53 -9.24 -11.52
C HIS A 685 -7.34 -8.40 -12.04
N GLY A 686 -6.78 -8.81 -13.18
CA GLY A 686 -5.67 -8.12 -13.84
C GLY A 686 -4.32 -8.81 -13.72
N VAL A 687 -4.18 -9.91 -12.98
CA VAL A 687 -2.97 -10.74 -12.99
C VAL A 687 -2.83 -11.41 -14.37
N THR A 688 -1.69 -11.22 -15.04
CA THR A 688 -1.44 -11.73 -16.41
C THR A 688 -0.62 -13.02 -16.45
N ASP A 689 0.31 -13.22 -15.51
CA ASP A 689 1.06 -14.47 -15.34
C ASP A 689 0.11 -15.67 -15.20
N SER A 690 0.21 -16.62 -16.14
CA SER A 690 -0.63 -17.82 -16.16
C SER A 690 -0.10 -18.99 -15.34
N ASP A 691 1.20 -18.96 -15.00
CA ASP A 691 1.90 -20.01 -14.24
C ASP A 691 1.96 -19.67 -12.74
N ILE A 692 1.61 -18.44 -12.36
CA ILE A 692 1.62 -17.99 -10.96
C ILE A 692 0.63 -18.78 -10.09
N VAL A 693 1.14 -19.29 -8.98
CA VAL A 693 0.31 -19.86 -7.91
C VAL A 693 0.31 -18.92 -6.72
N LEU A 694 -0.90 -18.68 -6.22
CA LEU A 694 -1.24 -17.61 -5.31
C LEU A 694 -1.93 -18.22 -4.08
N VAL A 695 -1.60 -17.79 -2.86
CA VAL A 695 -2.22 -18.26 -1.60
C VAL A 695 -3.15 -17.20 -1.01
N ASN A 696 -4.39 -17.57 -0.75
CA ASN A 696 -5.46 -16.63 -0.37
C ASN A 696 -5.63 -16.54 1.16
N LEU A 697 -5.21 -15.42 1.75
CA LEU A 697 -5.47 -15.03 3.14
C LEU A 697 -6.89 -14.51 3.30
N LYS A 698 -7.65 -15.12 4.22
CA LYS A 698 -9.04 -14.75 4.52
C LYS A 698 -9.22 -14.44 6.00
N GLU A 699 -10.23 -13.63 6.34
CA GLU A 699 -10.53 -13.20 7.72
C GLU A 699 -10.54 -14.34 8.77
N LEU A 700 -11.08 -15.52 8.41
CA LEU A 700 -11.14 -16.72 9.27
C LEU A 700 -10.00 -17.73 9.05
N ASP A 701 -9.09 -17.45 8.12
CA ASP A 701 -7.95 -18.32 7.76
C ASP A 701 -6.73 -17.45 7.40
N ASN A 702 -6.42 -16.51 8.29
CA ASN A 702 -5.58 -15.33 8.10
C ASN A 702 -4.09 -15.54 8.42
N VAL A 703 -3.68 -16.79 8.63
CA VAL A 703 -2.32 -17.20 9.05
C VAL A 703 -1.67 -18.04 7.94
N ILE A 704 -0.41 -17.78 7.59
CA ILE A 704 0.35 -18.61 6.65
C ILE A 704 1.68 -19.03 7.28
N ASP A 705 1.89 -20.35 7.35
CA ASP A 705 3.11 -20.99 7.86
C ASP A 705 4.01 -21.41 6.70
N LEU A 706 5.25 -20.92 6.68
CA LEU A 706 6.27 -21.34 5.70
C LEU A 706 7.46 -21.96 6.42
N GLN A 707 8.18 -22.84 5.73
CA GLN A 707 9.43 -23.42 6.22
C GLN A 707 10.51 -23.28 5.13
N GLY A 708 11.75 -23.02 5.55
CA GLY A 708 12.86 -22.76 4.64
C GLY A 708 14.19 -23.26 5.19
N THR A 709 15.18 -23.38 4.30
CA THR A 709 16.55 -23.75 4.69
C THR A 709 17.53 -22.93 3.89
N VAL A 710 18.70 -22.65 4.47
CA VAL A 710 19.57 -21.57 3.98
C VAL A 710 20.99 -22.03 3.75
N SER A 711 21.64 -21.46 2.73
CA SER A 711 22.96 -21.92 2.26
C SER A 711 24.12 -21.50 3.17
N THR A 712 23.98 -20.39 3.90
CA THR A 712 24.98 -19.85 4.84
C THR A 712 24.32 -19.07 5.98
N PRO A 713 24.82 -19.16 7.23
CA PRO A 713 24.53 -18.19 8.29
C PRO A 713 24.90 -16.75 7.90
N GLY A 714 24.18 -15.74 8.40
CA GLY A 714 24.44 -14.34 8.08
C GLY A 714 23.33 -13.37 8.49
N LEU A 715 23.37 -12.14 7.96
CA LEU A 715 22.29 -11.14 8.05
C LEU A 715 21.50 -11.13 6.74
N TYR A 716 20.17 -11.12 6.83
CA TYR A 716 19.30 -11.25 5.65
C TYR A 716 18.00 -10.46 5.76
N ALA A 717 17.50 -10.00 4.60
CA ALA A 717 16.26 -9.25 4.43
C ALA A 717 15.19 -10.08 3.70
N PHE A 718 13.94 -9.92 4.11
CA PHE A 718 12.84 -10.79 3.69
C PHE A 718 12.03 -10.06 2.63
N ILE A 719 12.29 -10.36 1.35
CA ILE A 719 11.58 -9.72 0.24
C ILE A 719 10.34 -10.53 -0.08
N VAL A 720 9.19 -9.85 -0.09
CA VAL A 720 7.87 -10.45 -0.21
C VAL A 720 7.18 -9.86 -1.44
N HIS A 721 6.88 -10.71 -2.43
CA HIS A 721 6.12 -10.39 -3.64
C HIS A 721 4.64 -10.67 -3.39
N TYR A 722 3.75 -9.71 -3.64
CA TYR A 722 2.34 -9.82 -3.26
C TYR A 722 1.41 -9.09 -4.24
N TYR A 723 0.12 -9.41 -4.18
CA TYR A 723 -0.95 -8.82 -4.97
C TYR A 723 -2.07 -8.35 -4.06
N GLN A 724 -2.51 -7.10 -4.25
CA GLN A 724 -3.54 -6.46 -3.43
C GLN A 724 -4.28 -5.35 -4.22
N PRO A 725 -5.02 -5.72 -5.29
CA PRO A 725 -5.71 -4.74 -6.13
C PRO A 725 -7.04 -4.25 -5.54
N ASP A 726 -7.49 -4.85 -4.43
CA ASP A 726 -8.83 -4.70 -3.86
C ASP A 726 -8.87 -4.14 -2.42
N HIS A 727 -7.73 -3.88 -1.76
CA HIS A 727 -7.68 -3.40 -0.36
C HIS A 727 -6.65 -2.28 -0.15
N PRO A 728 -6.98 -1.19 0.57
CA PRO A 728 -6.01 -0.14 0.93
C PRO A 728 -4.88 -0.70 1.83
N THR A 729 -3.83 0.09 2.06
CA THR A 729 -2.67 -0.31 2.88
C THR A 729 -3.06 -0.81 4.26
N PHE A 730 -2.56 -2.00 4.63
CA PHE A 730 -2.57 -2.53 5.99
C PHE A 730 -1.23 -3.21 6.30
N GLU A 731 -1.11 -3.81 7.49
CA GLU A 731 0.10 -4.52 7.92
C GLU A 731 -0.26 -5.97 8.33
N ALA A 732 0.57 -6.93 7.92
CA ALA A 732 0.58 -8.27 8.50
C ALA A 732 1.55 -8.29 9.68
N GLN A 733 1.19 -8.98 10.76
CA GLN A 733 2.16 -9.39 11.78
C GLN A 733 2.97 -10.56 11.21
N VAL A 734 4.28 -10.56 11.43
CA VAL A 734 5.15 -11.65 11.00
C VAL A 734 5.93 -12.15 12.20
N ILE A 735 5.79 -13.43 12.49
CA ILE A 735 6.59 -14.13 13.48
C ILE A 735 7.68 -14.87 12.72
N ILE A 736 8.91 -14.44 12.92
CA ILE A 736 10.09 -15.01 12.27
C ILE A 736 10.72 -16.00 13.24
N GLN A 737 10.58 -17.30 12.97
CA GLN A 737 11.08 -18.35 13.85
C GLN A 737 12.25 -19.16 13.27
N ASP A 738 13.24 -19.42 14.09
CA ASP A 738 14.15 -20.57 14.00
C ASP A 738 14.37 -20.98 15.48
N ASP A 739 15.56 -21.06 16.09
CA ASP A 739 15.63 -21.24 17.58
C ASP A 739 15.11 -20.02 18.40
N GLU A 740 15.00 -18.80 17.82
CA GLU A 740 14.21 -17.69 18.40
C GLU A 740 12.94 -17.46 17.61
N MET A 741 12.15 -16.53 18.13
CA MET A 741 11.04 -15.87 17.53
C MET A 741 11.32 -14.35 17.53
N HIS A 742 11.55 -13.75 16.37
CA HIS A 742 11.57 -12.28 16.22
C HIS A 742 10.17 -11.78 15.87
N GLU A 743 9.67 -10.75 16.57
CA GLU A 743 8.43 -10.06 16.19
C GLU A 743 8.70 -9.00 15.12
N ALA A 744 7.96 -9.10 14.02
CA ALA A 744 8.10 -8.23 12.87
C ALA A 744 6.74 -7.85 12.26
N VAL A 745 6.76 -6.90 11.33
CA VAL A 745 5.60 -6.46 10.55
C VAL A 745 5.93 -6.46 9.05
N LEU A 746 4.95 -6.82 8.24
CA LEU A 746 4.98 -6.74 6.79
C LEU A 746 4.01 -5.65 6.34
N PRO A 747 4.51 -4.46 5.96
CA PRO A 747 3.64 -3.42 5.39
C PRO A 747 3.20 -3.85 4.00
N LEU A 748 1.88 -3.95 3.80
CA LEU A 748 1.20 -4.37 2.58
C LEU A 748 0.41 -3.20 1.98
N PRO A 749 1.09 -2.25 1.31
CA PRO A 749 0.42 -1.13 0.64
C PRO A 749 -0.38 -1.56 -0.58
N TYR A 750 -1.34 -0.73 -0.98
CA TYR A 750 -2.17 -0.95 -2.16
C TYR A 750 -1.34 -1.34 -3.40
N CYS A 751 -1.67 -2.49 -4.01
CA CYS A 751 -0.93 -3.05 -5.12
C CYS A 751 -1.87 -3.45 -6.26
N PRO A 752 -2.19 -2.53 -7.19
CA PRO A 752 -2.98 -2.83 -8.38
C PRO A 752 -2.14 -3.51 -9.47
N SER A 753 -0.81 -3.54 -9.34
CA SER A 753 0.14 -3.98 -10.38
C SER A 753 -0.22 -5.36 -10.96
N VAL A 754 -0.36 -5.44 -12.29
CA VAL A 754 -0.59 -6.69 -13.03
C VAL A 754 0.51 -7.73 -12.79
N SER A 755 1.73 -7.27 -12.51
CA SER A 755 2.93 -8.08 -12.20
C SER A 755 3.28 -8.12 -10.70
N GLY A 756 2.39 -7.59 -9.85
CA GLY A 756 2.55 -7.58 -8.39
C GLY A 756 3.56 -6.57 -7.85
N CYS A 757 3.67 -6.50 -6.53
CA CYS A 757 4.52 -5.56 -5.81
C CYS A 757 5.49 -6.30 -4.89
N ARG A 758 6.71 -5.78 -4.71
CA ARG A 758 7.66 -6.27 -3.70
C ARG A 758 7.74 -5.32 -2.51
N THR A 759 7.58 -5.86 -1.31
CA THR A 759 7.75 -5.17 -0.01
C THR A 759 8.73 -5.97 0.86
N VAL A 760 9.11 -5.44 2.04
CA VAL A 760 10.14 -6.02 2.91
C VAL A 760 9.65 -6.07 4.36
N VAL A 761 9.83 -7.22 5.02
CA VAL A 761 9.51 -7.40 6.45
C VAL A 761 10.42 -6.51 7.30
N ARG A 762 9.88 -5.89 8.35
CA ARG A 762 10.57 -4.96 9.26
C ARG A 762 10.42 -5.41 10.72
N ALA A 763 11.49 -5.32 11.51
CA ALA A 763 11.41 -5.57 12.95
C ALA A 763 10.44 -4.58 13.62
N LYS A 764 9.55 -5.10 14.49
CA LYS A 764 8.38 -4.37 15.00
C LYS A 764 8.73 -3.10 15.79
N ASP A 765 9.79 -3.16 16.59
CA ASP A 765 10.21 -2.03 17.43
C ASP A 765 11.23 -1.11 16.73
N THR A 766 12.27 -1.69 16.09
CA THR A 766 13.39 -0.92 15.52
C THR A 766 13.20 -0.51 14.06
N HIS A 767 12.22 -1.09 13.36
CA HIS A 767 11.98 -0.94 11.92
C HIS A 767 13.11 -1.48 11.01
N ASP A 768 14.09 -2.21 11.55
CA ASP A 768 15.18 -2.82 10.79
C ASP A 768 14.67 -3.84 9.77
N THR A 769 15.22 -3.82 8.55
CA THR A 769 14.87 -4.75 7.47
C THR A 769 15.74 -6.00 7.41
N ALA A 770 16.67 -6.17 8.35
CA ALA A 770 17.66 -7.25 8.36
C ALA A 770 17.66 -7.99 9.70
N PHE A 771 17.50 -9.30 9.64
CA PHE A 771 17.48 -10.20 10.79
C PHE A 771 18.81 -11.00 10.85
N GLN A 772 19.15 -11.65 11.97
CA GLN A 772 20.35 -12.51 12.11
C GLN A 772 20.00 -14.02 12.08
N ILE A 773 20.79 -14.82 11.35
CA ILE A 773 20.40 -16.17 10.87
C ILE A 773 21.51 -17.25 10.99
N ASN A 774 21.13 -18.53 11.20
CA ASN A 774 22.00 -19.68 10.86
C ASN A 774 21.46 -20.73 9.85
N GLN A 775 20.28 -21.40 9.98
CA GLN A 775 19.97 -22.54 9.07
C GLN A 775 18.51 -22.92 8.69
N ASN A 776 17.57 -23.12 9.63
CA ASN A 776 16.32 -23.88 9.42
C ASN A 776 15.08 -23.13 9.95
N LEU A 777 14.54 -22.24 9.12
CA LEU A 777 13.48 -21.31 9.53
C LEU A 777 12.05 -21.86 9.40
N SER A 778 11.17 -21.27 10.20
CA SER A 778 9.72 -21.26 10.04
C SER A 778 9.22 -19.80 10.12
N THR A 779 8.22 -19.41 9.35
CA THR A 779 7.62 -18.06 9.49
C THR A 779 6.11 -18.11 9.42
N GLU A 780 5.48 -17.45 10.39
CA GLU A 780 4.03 -17.26 10.47
C GLU A 780 3.69 -15.83 10.01
N TYR A 781 2.90 -15.68 8.96
CA TYR A 781 2.35 -14.39 8.51
C TYR A 781 0.88 -14.30 8.90
N GLN A 782 0.50 -13.39 9.81
CA GLN A 782 -0.86 -13.21 10.29
C GLN A 782 -1.44 -11.84 9.92
N THR A 783 -2.53 -11.80 9.15
CA THR A 783 -3.24 -10.55 8.82
C THR A 783 -4.40 -10.28 9.78
N THR A 784 -4.24 -9.29 10.67
CA THR A 784 -5.33 -8.84 11.55
C THR A 784 -6.31 -7.94 10.80
N CYS A 785 -7.22 -8.57 10.05
CA CYS A 785 -8.38 -7.89 9.48
C CYS A 785 -9.29 -7.34 10.61
N LYS A 786 -9.95 -6.22 10.34
CA LYS A 786 -10.92 -5.55 11.22
C LYS A 786 -12.08 -5.02 10.39
#